data_AF-A0A7V6JXL3-F1
#
_entry.id   AF-A0A7V6JXL3-F1
#
_cell.length_a   1.000
_cell.length_b   1.000
_cell.length_c   1.000
_cell.angle_alpha   90.00
_cell.angle_beta   90.00
_cell.angle_gamma   90.00
#
_symmetry.space_group_name_H-M   'P 1'
#
loop_
_entity.id
_entity.type
_entity.pdbx_description
1 polymer ?
#
loop_
_entity_poly.entity_id
_entity_poly.type
_entity_poly.pdbx_seq_one_letter_code
_entity_poly.pdbx_strand_id
1 'polypeptide(L)'
;MLTLASCREKPEEEANLVISVVEITASAAGGEASVQITSDQKWSITSIDQLWVDASILEGVPGVTVTVKFTFEHNPTSSVRTANVTVVSGSTRGSITITQQAGFDPSSIDVSKIYIPLEMRSMDLNKSSSTWYFGRSRQSEHFIVFWGKGYDESGFVTPSDHPDPAYRVDIDNLLAKAEQFWSMNVNTLKFLTPGSSKTDQYKMMIFLFYQTDWLATGAGYDNTIGALWVSPSTCQPVGSTIAHEIGHSFQYQVYCDNGGNSGWRYGFGGEGGNGYWEQCAQWQAYQSYPDEAFNSYNFNVYIDNCHRSTFHEWQRYANYFINYYWADKHGIDFIGRLWRESGAVGPEDPAQAYMRITGISLEQYNDEQFDYARRMVTWDLDALRAIGSNRTGAHSCSLNQAADGFRQIAPEKCIENHGYNVIRLNVPASGTVVTATFEGIAGAPGYRSINADAAGWRYGYVALLSDGTRVYSDMFSASSGTASFTCPDNCSDLWFVVSGAPKTYWQHGWDEDESNDEQWPYRVKFSGTNIYGLIDFTDEDKPHDESFVYNISFRADGTGYTGTSVTIDAVKLCYAFVMTASEIRAGMGLPSSDKKIRFYGVNSNDTYASDPTANGYGHWFNAAGDVCAYVSGDGGENRIFSEFNETNFTFSIGQHPGRCKAGDVYRVRQAMVYSPGGGEKFTATFEFNITITP
;
A
#
# COMPACT_ATOMS: atom_id res chain seq x y z
N MET A 1 38.67 106.61 19.13
CA MET A 1 39.82 105.71 18.92
C MET A 1 39.99 104.87 20.17
N LEU A 2 39.54 103.61 20.15
CA LEU A 2 40.27 102.42 20.57
C LEU A 2 39.28 101.24 20.46
N THR A 3 39.50 100.43 19.44
CA THR A 3 38.84 99.16 19.13
C THR A 3 39.34 98.07 20.09
N LEU A 4 38.41 97.36 20.74
CA LEU A 4 38.68 96.11 21.45
C LEU A 4 38.16 94.95 20.61
N ALA A 5 39.08 94.04 20.28
CA ALA A 5 38.90 92.91 19.40
C ALA A 5 37.99 91.83 20.01
N SER A 6 37.09 91.31 19.18
CA SER A 6 36.27 90.13 19.43
C SER A 6 37.15 88.87 19.45
N CYS A 7 37.12 88.10 20.54
CA CYS A 7 37.58 86.70 20.55
C CYS A 7 36.60 85.87 19.70
N ARG A 8 37.08 85.30 18.59
CA ARG A 8 36.37 84.25 17.85
C ARG A 8 36.30 82.99 18.72
N GLU A 9 35.11 82.42 18.89
CA GLU A 9 34.95 81.04 19.34
C GLU A 9 35.77 80.10 18.43
N LYS A 10 36.56 79.20 19.04
CA LYS A 10 37.20 78.11 18.31
C LYS A 10 36.09 77.22 17.72
N PRO A 11 36.13 76.84 16.43
CA PRO A 11 35.22 75.81 15.92
C PRO A 11 35.43 74.51 16.71
N GLU A 12 34.34 73.87 17.13
CA GLU A 12 34.39 72.53 17.75
C GLU A 12 35.04 71.56 16.78
N GLU A 13 36.22 71.03 17.13
CA GLU A 13 36.95 70.04 16.32
C GLU A 13 36.07 68.80 16.11
N GLU A 14 35.85 68.42 14.85
CA GLU A 14 35.21 67.16 14.49
C GLU A 14 36.02 65.99 15.08
N ALA A 15 35.37 65.16 15.87
CA ALA A 15 35.98 63.95 16.42
C ALA A 15 35.97 62.84 15.37
N ASN A 16 37.05 62.06 15.30
CA ASN A 16 37.10 60.81 14.57
C ASN A 16 36.35 59.74 15.38
N LEU A 17 35.06 59.56 15.11
CA LEU A 17 34.21 58.55 15.75
C LEU A 17 34.07 57.33 14.82
N VAL A 18 34.44 56.16 15.33
CA VAL A 18 34.32 54.88 14.62
C VAL A 18 33.37 53.98 15.39
N ILE A 19 32.34 53.49 14.70
CA ILE A 19 31.37 52.51 15.19
C ILE A 19 31.49 51.26 14.30
N SER A 20 31.79 50.11 14.87
CA SER A 20 32.07 48.89 14.09
C SER A 20 30.88 48.39 13.29
N VAL A 21 29.65 48.63 13.78
CA VAL A 21 28.39 48.21 13.17
C VAL A 21 27.33 49.29 13.44
N VAL A 22 26.71 49.80 12.38
CA VAL A 22 25.68 50.86 12.46
C VAL A 22 24.25 50.34 12.21
N GLU A 23 24.12 49.08 11.79
CA GLU A 23 22.82 48.40 11.63
C GLU A 23 22.86 47.03 12.30
N ILE A 24 21.91 46.78 13.21
CA ILE A 24 21.76 45.51 13.92
C ILE A 24 20.40 44.92 13.63
N THR A 25 20.34 43.65 13.24
CA THR A 25 19.09 42.89 13.13
C THR A 25 18.93 41.99 14.35
N ALA A 26 17.92 42.24 15.17
CA ALA A 26 17.64 41.48 16.39
C ALA A 26 16.48 40.48 16.18
N SER A 27 16.57 39.33 16.86
CA SER A 27 15.49 38.34 16.85
C SER A 27 14.26 38.84 17.63
N ALA A 28 13.07 38.36 17.27
CA ALA A 28 11.85 38.66 18.02
C ALA A 28 11.91 38.16 19.47
N ALA A 29 12.67 37.10 19.75
CA ALA A 29 12.86 36.55 21.09
C ALA A 29 13.62 37.47 22.05
N GLY A 30 14.21 38.57 21.55
CA GLY A 30 15.18 39.38 22.27
C GLY A 30 16.60 38.85 22.06
N GLY A 31 17.53 39.26 22.92
CA GLY A 31 18.91 38.80 22.88
C GLY A 31 19.90 39.94 23.09
N GLU A 32 21.12 39.76 22.61
CA GLU A 32 22.20 40.72 22.82
C GLU A 32 23.09 40.83 21.58
N ALA A 33 23.68 42.00 21.34
CA ALA A 33 24.68 42.21 20.30
C ALA A 33 25.80 43.12 20.81
N SER A 34 27.01 42.93 20.29
CA SER A 34 28.18 43.73 20.70
C SER A 34 28.62 44.67 19.57
N VAL A 35 28.84 45.95 19.90
CA VAL A 35 29.36 46.98 18.99
C VAL A 35 30.61 47.58 19.59
N GLN A 36 31.67 47.72 18.79
CA GLN A 36 32.89 48.41 19.20
C GLN A 36 32.78 49.89 18.83
N ILE A 37 33.01 50.78 19.80
CA ILE A 37 33.00 52.23 19.63
C ILE A 37 34.36 52.79 20.05
N THR A 38 34.96 53.59 19.18
CA THR A 38 36.25 54.26 19.43
C THR A 38 36.16 55.70 18.96
N SER A 39 36.74 56.63 19.72
CA SER A 39 36.94 57.99 19.26
C SER A 39 38.23 58.60 19.77
N ASP A 40 38.78 59.58 19.06
CA ASP A 40 39.90 60.41 19.48
C ASP A 40 39.52 61.47 20.53
N GLN A 41 38.21 61.64 20.81
CA GLN A 41 37.67 62.44 21.90
C GLN A 41 36.81 61.59 22.85
N LYS A 42 36.36 62.17 23.98
CA LYS A 42 35.40 61.52 24.88
C LYS A 42 34.08 61.37 24.13
N TRP A 43 33.51 60.17 24.14
CA TRP A 43 32.23 59.90 23.52
C TRP A 43 31.20 59.40 24.54
N SER A 44 29.91 59.58 24.23
CA SER A 44 28.80 59.05 25.02
C SER A 44 27.62 58.63 24.16
N ILE A 45 26.88 57.62 24.59
CA ILE A 45 25.54 57.32 24.11
C ILE A 45 24.60 58.31 24.78
N THR A 46 24.03 59.21 24.00
CA THR A 46 23.19 60.32 24.51
C THR A 46 21.71 60.02 24.42
N SER A 47 21.30 59.08 23.56
CA SER A 47 19.93 58.62 23.47
C SER A 47 19.84 57.16 23.02
N ILE A 48 18.87 56.45 23.60
CA ILE A 48 18.27 55.24 23.06
C ILE A 48 16.78 55.55 23.00
N ASP A 49 16.20 55.62 21.80
CA ASP A 49 14.83 56.13 21.61
C ASP A 49 13.72 55.12 21.95
N GLN A 50 14.08 53.89 22.29
CA GLN A 50 13.17 52.82 22.66
C GLN A 50 13.57 52.14 23.97
N LEU A 51 12.58 51.85 24.83
CA LEU A 51 12.79 51.24 26.14
C LEU A 51 13.16 49.75 26.08
N TRP A 52 12.93 49.09 24.95
CA TRP A 52 13.23 47.66 24.77
C TRP A 52 14.69 47.38 24.39
N VAL A 53 15.53 48.41 24.31
CA VAL A 53 16.98 48.32 24.11
C VAL A 53 17.71 48.93 25.30
N ASP A 54 18.69 48.21 25.84
CA ASP A 54 19.62 48.73 26.84
C ASP A 54 21.07 48.59 26.37
N ALA A 55 21.99 49.41 26.91
CA ALA A 55 23.40 49.41 26.57
C ALA A 55 24.27 49.27 27.82
N SER A 56 25.20 48.30 27.81
CA SER A 56 26.02 47.98 28.98
C SER A 56 26.98 49.09 29.41
N ILE A 57 27.36 49.98 28.49
CA ILE A 57 28.31 51.08 28.71
C ILE A 57 27.82 52.29 27.92
N LEU A 58 27.74 53.46 28.57
CA LEU A 58 27.19 54.69 27.99
C LEU A 58 28.25 55.75 27.66
N GLU A 59 29.51 55.57 28.03
CA GLU A 59 30.58 56.51 27.74
C GLU A 59 31.93 55.82 27.52
N GLY A 60 32.81 56.48 26.78
CA GLY A 60 34.19 56.04 26.59
C GLY A 60 35.18 57.19 26.53
N VAL A 61 36.44 56.86 26.78
CA VAL A 61 37.54 57.84 26.85
C VAL A 61 38.31 57.90 25.53
N PRO A 62 39.00 59.02 25.24
CA PRO A 62 39.80 59.19 24.03
C PRO A 62 40.79 58.05 23.78
N GLY A 63 40.86 57.57 22.53
CA GLY A 63 41.84 56.59 22.06
C GLY A 63 41.61 55.14 22.51
N VAL A 64 40.54 54.85 23.25
CA VAL A 64 40.24 53.49 23.74
C VAL A 64 39.02 52.93 23.00
N THR A 65 39.19 51.76 22.39
CA THR A 65 38.07 50.99 21.83
C THR A 65 37.29 50.32 22.96
N VAL A 66 36.00 50.60 23.03
CA VAL A 66 35.09 50.01 24.02
C VAL A 66 34.11 49.08 23.33
N THR A 67 33.89 47.89 23.87
CA THR A 67 32.82 47.00 23.41
C THR A 67 31.56 47.29 24.21
N VAL A 68 30.56 47.88 23.56
CA VAL A 68 29.22 48.12 24.11
C VAL A 68 28.35 46.92 23.78
N LYS A 69 27.75 46.31 24.80
CA LYS A 69 26.79 45.22 24.65
C LYS A 69 25.38 45.81 24.71
N PHE A 70 24.62 45.68 23.63
CA PHE A 70 23.21 46.01 23.59
C PHE A 70 22.37 44.79 23.96
N THR A 71 21.37 44.98 24.82
CA THR A 71 20.39 43.95 25.20
C THR A 71 19.02 44.35 24.68
N PHE A 72 18.29 43.40 24.09
CA PHE A 72 16.98 43.61 23.49
C PHE A 72 15.93 42.75 24.22
N GLU A 73 14.82 43.36 24.63
CA GLU A 73 13.67 42.62 25.17
C GLU A 73 12.90 41.87 24.06
N HIS A 74 12.11 40.87 24.44
CA HIS A 74 11.18 40.18 23.53
C HIS A 74 10.24 41.17 22.82
N ASN A 75 10.04 40.99 21.50
CA ASN A 75 9.02 41.70 20.74
C ASN A 75 7.72 40.87 20.74
N PRO A 76 6.67 41.25 21.48
CA PRO A 76 5.43 40.48 21.56
C PRO A 76 4.45 40.81 20.42
N THR A 77 4.88 41.51 19.36
CA THR A 77 3.98 42.07 18.34
C THR A 77 4.31 41.51 16.96
N SER A 78 3.30 41.35 16.11
CA SER A 78 3.41 40.90 14.70
C SER A 78 4.08 41.92 13.77
N SER A 79 4.60 43.02 14.32
CA SER A 79 5.28 44.06 13.56
C SER A 79 6.76 44.13 13.91
N VAL A 80 7.58 44.30 12.88
CA VAL A 80 8.99 44.69 13.04
C VAL A 80 9.03 46.03 13.77
N ARG A 81 9.94 46.17 14.73
CA ARG A 81 10.15 47.43 15.46
C ARG A 81 11.60 47.87 15.38
N THR A 82 11.85 49.17 15.41
CA THR A 82 13.19 49.75 15.24
C THR A 82 13.53 50.71 16.39
N ALA A 83 14.79 50.69 16.83
CA ALA A 83 15.36 51.64 17.78
C ALA A 83 16.59 52.33 17.15
N ASN A 84 16.81 53.59 17.49
CA ASN A 84 17.99 54.36 17.12
C ASN A 84 18.77 54.76 18.37
N VAL A 85 20.07 54.46 18.36
CA VAL A 85 21.02 54.82 19.40
C VAL A 85 21.93 55.93 18.90
N THR A 86 21.94 57.07 19.59
CA THR A 86 22.76 58.23 19.22
C THR A 86 24.05 58.27 20.03
N VAL A 87 25.18 58.21 19.34
CA VAL A 87 26.53 58.32 19.90
C VAL A 87 27.11 59.70 19.56
N VAL A 88 27.62 60.42 20.55
CA VAL A 88 28.19 61.77 20.38
C VAL A 88 29.63 61.80 20.83
N SER A 89 30.51 62.36 20.00
CA SER A 89 31.92 62.66 20.33
C SER A 89 32.27 64.04 19.77
N GLY A 90 32.54 65.01 20.64
CA GLY A 90 32.67 66.42 20.23
C GLY A 90 31.43 66.90 19.46
N SER A 91 31.63 67.48 18.27
CA SER A 91 30.56 67.89 17.34
C SER A 91 30.03 66.75 16.46
N THR A 92 30.72 65.60 16.42
CA THR A 92 30.40 64.42 15.60
C THR A 92 29.28 63.59 16.23
N ARG A 93 28.30 63.19 15.41
CA ARG A 93 27.18 62.31 15.81
C ARG A 93 27.16 61.05 14.96
N GLY A 94 27.16 59.90 15.61
CA GLY A 94 26.91 58.59 15.00
C GLY A 94 25.55 58.04 15.42
N SER A 95 24.97 57.19 14.57
CA SER A 95 23.70 56.50 14.86
C SER A 95 23.87 55.01 14.65
N ILE A 96 23.27 54.21 15.54
CA ILE A 96 23.13 52.76 15.37
C ILE A 96 21.63 52.46 15.28
N THR A 97 21.21 51.87 14.18
CA THR A 97 19.83 51.44 13.94
C THR A 97 19.69 49.97 14.30
N ILE A 98 18.75 49.65 15.18
CA ILE A 98 18.47 48.29 15.64
C ILE A 98 17.08 47.92 15.17
N THR A 99 16.97 46.97 14.24
CA THR A 99 15.71 46.46 13.71
C THR A 99 15.41 45.10 14.32
N GLN A 100 14.37 45.00 15.13
CA GLN A 100 13.93 43.75 15.75
C GLN A 100 12.75 43.14 14.99
N GLN A 101 12.88 41.86 14.65
CA GLN A 101 11.84 41.12 13.91
C GLN A 101 10.53 41.05 14.70
N ALA A 102 9.41 40.91 13.96
CA ALA A 102 8.08 40.67 14.52
C ALA A 102 8.04 39.39 15.36
N GLY A 103 7.41 39.43 16.53
CA GLY A 103 7.07 38.24 17.31
C GLY A 103 5.65 37.75 17.11
N PHE A 104 5.30 36.74 17.89
CA PHE A 104 4.00 36.09 17.83
C PHE A 104 2.89 37.02 18.35
N ASP A 105 1.81 37.12 17.59
CA ASP A 105 0.57 37.80 18.01
C ASP A 105 -0.41 36.75 18.55
N PRO A 106 -0.70 36.73 19.86
CA PRO A 106 -1.65 35.77 20.45
C PRO A 106 -3.06 35.83 19.85
N SER A 107 -3.46 36.94 19.21
CA SER A 107 -4.77 37.05 18.55
C SER A 107 -4.85 36.28 17.22
N SER A 108 -3.72 35.85 16.67
CA SER A 108 -3.68 35.03 15.45
C SER A 108 -4.16 33.59 15.67
N ILE A 109 -4.31 33.17 16.93
CA ILE A 109 -4.75 31.83 17.32
C ILE A 109 -5.93 31.96 18.27
N ASP A 110 -6.94 31.14 18.06
CA ASP A 110 -8.06 31.06 18.99
C ASP A 110 -7.71 30.08 20.11
N VAL A 111 -6.91 30.57 21.07
CA VAL A 111 -6.45 29.78 22.21
C VAL A 111 -7.59 29.21 23.05
N SER A 112 -8.80 29.80 22.97
CA SER A 112 -9.98 29.30 23.69
C SER A 112 -10.51 27.97 23.14
N LYS A 113 -10.16 27.66 21.88
CA LYS A 113 -10.48 26.41 21.19
C LYS A 113 -9.37 25.37 21.31
N ILE A 114 -8.31 25.62 22.08
CA ILE A 114 -7.21 24.67 22.25
C ILE A 114 -7.29 24.04 23.63
N TYR A 115 -7.54 22.73 23.66
CA TYR A 115 -7.43 21.96 24.89
C TYR A 115 -5.96 21.91 25.34
N ILE A 116 -5.70 22.11 26.64
CA ILE A 116 -4.35 21.98 27.22
C ILE A 116 -4.25 20.58 27.85
N PRO A 117 -3.54 19.62 27.22
CA PRO A 117 -3.37 18.29 27.78
C PRO A 117 -2.80 18.31 29.19
N LEU A 118 -3.15 17.33 30.03
CA LEU A 118 -2.70 17.23 31.41
C LEU A 118 -1.17 17.35 31.53
N GLU A 119 -0.44 16.67 30.64
CA GLU A 119 1.02 16.71 30.59
C GLU A 119 1.61 18.08 30.22
N MET A 120 0.83 18.94 29.55
CA MET A 120 1.26 20.28 29.10
C MET A 120 0.86 21.39 30.07
N ARG A 121 0.10 21.12 31.14
CA ARG A 121 -0.38 22.16 32.07
C ARG A 121 0.73 22.86 32.86
N SER A 122 1.88 22.22 33.02
CA SER A 122 3.07 22.85 33.62
C SER A 122 3.88 23.67 32.62
N MET A 123 3.59 23.54 31.32
CA MET A 123 4.24 24.27 30.23
C MET A 123 3.52 25.59 29.95
N ASP A 124 4.26 26.68 29.91
CA ASP A 124 3.74 27.97 29.49
C ASP A 124 3.78 28.07 27.96
N LEU A 125 2.66 27.78 27.30
CA LEU A 125 2.54 27.80 25.83
C LEU A 125 2.65 29.21 25.23
N ASN A 126 2.72 30.27 26.05
CA ASN A 126 2.98 31.64 25.59
C ASN A 126 4.48 32.00 25.62
N LYS A 127 5.34 31.10 26.11
CA LYS A 127 6.79 31.34 26.16
C LYS A 127 7.50 30.61 25.03
N SER A 128 8.26 31.35 24.24
CA SER A 128 9.11 30.81 23.17
C SER A 128 10.14 29.80 23.67
N SER A 129 10.49 29.81 24.96
CA SER A 129 11.39 28.83 25.58
C SER A 129 10.80 27.43 25.73
N SER A 130 9.48 27.29 25.73
CA SER A 130 8.74 26.02 25.89
C SER A 130 8.90 25.12 24.67
N THR A 131 8.80 23.78 24.81
CA THR A 131 8.88 22.87 23.66
C THR A 131 7.79 23.19 22.64
N TRP A 132 6.55 23.31 23.13
CA TRP A 132 5.39 23.78 22.39
C TRP A 132 5.11 25.22 22.78
N TYR A 133 4.91 26.05 21.77
CA TYR A 133 4.71 27.49 21.91
C TYR A 133 3.71 27.92 20.86
N PHE A 134 2.74 28.76 21.20
CA PHE A 134 1.75 29.22 20.25
C PHE A 134 2.36 29.97 19.05
N GLY A 135 3.52 30.62 19.21
CA GLY A 135 4.24 31.18 18.06
C GLY A 135 4.85 30.15 17.11
N ARG A 136 5.01 28.90 17.55
CA ARG A 136 5.36 27.76 16.70
C ARG A 136 4.11 26.92 16.40
N SER A 137 3.05 27.59 15.97
CA SER A 137 1.85 26.89 15.57
C SER A 137 1.06 27.62 14.48
N ARG A 138 0.20 26.86 13.81
CA ARG A 138 -0.75 27.37 12.83
C ARG A 138 -2.04 26.57 12.91
N GLN A 139 -3.18 27.20 12.69
CA GLN A 139 -4.48 26.55 12.83
C GLN A 139 -5.37 26.75 11.60
N SER A 140 -6.31 25.82 11.45
CA SER A 140 -7.42 25.80 10.49
C SER A 140 -8.75 25.81 11.25
N GLU A 141 -9.86 25.40 10.64
CA GLU A 141 -11.17 25.40 11.31
C GLU A 141 -11.23 24.34 12.40
N HIS A 142 -10.69 23.14 12.14
CA HIS A 142 -10.80 21.98 13.02
C HIS A 142 -9.46 21.53 13.61
N PHE A 143 -8.32 22.01 13.10
CA PHE A 143 -7.00 21.60 13.58
C PHE A 143 -6.10 22.76 14.03
N ILE A 144 -5.19 22.46 14.94
CA ILE A 144 -3.98 23.24 15.22
C ILE A 144 -2.74 22.36 15.03
N VAL A 145 -1.73 22.86 14.33
CA VAL A 145 -0.40 22.22 14.20
C VAL A 145 0.58 22.99 15.06
N PHE A 146 1.24 22.31 16.00
CA PHE A 146 2.43 22.79 16.69
C PHE A 146 3.69 22.16 16.09
N TRP A 147 4.80 22.88 16.06
CA TRP A 147 6.12 22.30 15.74
C TRP A 147 7.12 22.52 16.88
N GLY A 148 8.04 21.56 17.01
CA GLY A 148 8.95 21.50 18.16
C GLY A 148 9.98 22.63 18.15
N LYS A 149 10.45 23.00 19.35
CA LYS A 149 11.49 24.02 19.54
C LYS A 149 12.78 23.81 18.74
N GLY A 150 13.12 22.58 18.36
CA GLY A 150 14.32 22.28 17.55
C GLY A 150 14.34 23.03 16.20
N TYR A 151 13.18 23.38 15.65
CA TYR A 151 13.09 24.22 14.45
C TYR A 151 13.70 25.62 14.62
N ASP A 152 13.84 26.12 15.85
CA ASP A 152 14.45 27.44 16.12
C ASP A 152 15.99 27.42 16.00
N GLU A 153 16.65 26.25 15.88
CA GLU A 153 18.12 26.14 15.80
C GLU A 153 18.71 26.94 14.63
N SER A 154 17.96 27.08 13.54
CA SER A 154 18.34 27.84 12.35
C SER A 154 17.78 29.27 12.33
N GLY A 155 17.39 29.79 13.51
CA GLY A 155 16.55 30.98 13.64
C GLY A 155 15.07 30.60 13.68
N PHE A 156 14.22 31.55 14.06
CA PHE A 156 12.76 31.32 14.13
C PHE A 156 12.19 31.15 12.71
N VAL A 157 12.18 29.91 12.21
CA VAL A 157 11.73 29.56 10.87
C VAL A 157 10.40 28.81 10.91
N THR A 158 9.59 29.01 9.87
CA THR A 158 8.45 28.12 9.59
C THR A 158 9.00 26.80 9.05
N PRO A 159 8.45 25.63 9.43
CA PRO A 159 8.90 24.35 8.88
C PRO A 159 8.97 24.31 7.35
N SER A 160 8.11 25.06 6.65
CA SER A 160 8.08 25.12 5.19
C SER A 160 9.35 25.73 4.57
N ASP A 161 10.01 26.64 5.30
CA ASP A 161 11.20 27.38 4.86
C ASP A 161 12.49 26.86 5.51
N HIS A 162 12.42 25.74 6.24
CA HIS A 162 13.58 25.21 6.96
C HIS A 162 14.77 24.99 6.00
N PRO A 163 16.01 25.39 6.34
CA PRO A 163 17.13 25.31 5.40
C PRO A 163 17.42 23.87 4.96
N ASP A 164 17.38 22.92 5.89
CA ASP A 164 17.52 21.49 5.59
C ASP A 164 16.18 20.89 5.10
N PRO A 165 16.12 20.37 3.86
CA PRO A 165 14.94 19.70 3.31
C PRO A 165 14.40 18.54 4.14
N ALA A 166 15.24 17.84 4.92
CA ALA A 166 14.82 16.72 5.75
C ALA A 166 13.78 17.11 6.82
N TYR A 167 13.76 18.37 7.23
CA TYR A 167 12.82 18.90 8.21
C TYR A 167 11.70 19.75 7.60
N ARG A 168 11.68 19.93 6.27
CA ARG A 168 10.68 20.79 5.62
C ARG A 168 9.30 20.17 5.67
N VAL A 169 8.31 20.93 6.12
CA VAL A 169 6.91 20.53 6.01
C VAL A 169 6.11 21.72 5.54
N ASP A 170 5.34 21.54 4.47
CA ASP A 170 4.35 22.53 4.04
C ASP A 170 3.17 22.49 5.02
N ILE A 171 3.16 23.41 5.98
CA ILE A 171 2.16 23.46 7.05
C ILE A 171 0.78 23.84 6.50
N ASP A 172 0.74 24.63 5.43
CA ASP A 172 -0.51 24.99 4.77
C ASP A 172 -1.11 23.81 4.03
N ASN A 173 -0.28 23.05 3.32
CA ASN A 173 -0.72 21.81 2.69
C ASN A 173 -1.20 20.79 3.73
N LEU A 174 -0.48 20.64 4.85
CA LEU A 174 -0.86 19.76 5.95
C LEU A 174 -2.23 20.12 6.54
N LEU A 175 -2.46 21.39 6.88
CA LEU A 175 -3.74 21.86 7.38
C LEU A 175 -4.86 21.70 6.34
N ALA A 176 -4.61 22.06 5.08
CA ALA A 176 -5.59 21.91 4.00
C ALA A 176 -5.99 20.44 3.78
N LYS A 177 -5.03 19.50 3.88
CA LYS A 177 -5.28 18.07 3.82
C LYS A 177 -6.01 17.54 5.05
N ALA A 178 -5.63 17.99 6.24
CA ALA A 178 -6.33 17.64 7.48
C ALA A 178 -7.82 18.02 7.41
N GLU A 179 -8.15 19.20 6.87
CA GLU A 179 -9.54 19.63 6.65
C GLU A 179 -10.29 18.76 5.63
N GLN A 180 -9.62 18.27 4.58
CA GLN A 180 -10.21 17.30 3.66
C GLN A 180 -10.53 15.98 4.38
N PHE A 181 -9.61 15.48 5.19
CA PHE A 181 -9.80 14.25 5.97
C PHE A 181 -10.85 14.42 7.06
N TRP A 182 -10.97 15.61 7.64
CA TRP A 182 -12.07 15.95 8.53
C TRP A 182 -13.41 15.87 7.81
N SER A 183 -13.54 16.53 6.66
CA SER A 183 -14.78 16.45 5.87
C SER A 183 -15.12 15.00 5.52
N MET A 184 -14.14 14.18 5.16
CA MET A 184 -14.37 12.74 4.93
C MET A 184 -14.92 12.06 6.18
N ASN A 185 -14.24 12.19 7.32
CA ASN A 185 -14.60 11.48 8.55
C ASN A 185 -15.91 11.98 9.18
N VAL A 186 -16.25 13.25 9.04
CA VAL A 186 -17.44 13.87 9.65
C VAL A 186 -18.62 13.88 8.70
N ASN A 187 -18.44 14.39 7.46
CA ASN A 187 -19.57 14.59 6.55
C ASN A 187 -19.93 13.31 5.78
N THR A 188 -18.93 12.50 5.43
CA THR A 188 -19.16 11.25 4.66
C THR A 188 -19.29 10.05 5.59
N LEU A 189 -18.28 9.78 6.41
CA LEU A 189 -18.20 8.58 7.24
C LEU A 189 -18.93 8.70 8.59
N LYS A 190 -19.20 9.93 9.02
CA LYS A 190 -19.94 10.29 10.23
C LYS A 190 -19.35 9.75 11.54
N PHE A 191 -18.04 9.63 11.71
CA PHE A 191 -17.46 9.09 12.96
C PHE A 191 -17.84 9.86 14.23
N LEU A 192 -18.23 11.11 14.11
CA LEU A 192 -18.79 11.91 15.20
C LEU A 192 -20.11 12.57 14.79
N THR A 193 -20.85 13.09 15.77
CA THR A 193 -22.08 13.85 15.55
C THR A 193 -21.84 15.32 15.92
N PRO A 194 -21.76 16.25 14.95
CA PRO A 194 -21.60 17.68 15.24
C PRO A 194 -22.70 18.19 16.16
N GLY A 195 -22.36 19.08 17.09
CA GLY A 195 -23.24 19.56 18.17
C GLY A 195 -23.31 18.65 19.40
N SER A 196 -22.74 17.45 19.31
CA SER A 196 -22.63 16.47 20.40
C SER A 196 -21.21 15.92 20.56
N SER A 197 -20.20 16.65 20.06
CA SER A 197 -18.80 16.22 20.13
C SER A 197 -17.98 17.21 20.94
N LYS A 198 -16.95 16.73 21.64
CA LYS A 198 -15.99 17.63 22.29
C LYS A 198 -15.23 18.48 21.28
N THR A 199 -15.21 18.08 20.01
CA THR A 199 -14.66 18.88 18.91
C THR A 199 -15.45 20.17 18.60
N ASP A 200 -16.69 20.29 19.06
CA ASP A 200 -17.44 21.56 18.98
C ASP A 200 -16.77 22.65 19.85
N GLN A 201 -16.06 22.22 20.89
CA GLN A 201 -15.33 23.07 21.82
C GLN A 201 -13.85 23.19 21.47
N TYR A 202 -13.22 22.11 20.99
CA TYR A 202 -11.77 22.06 20.81
C TYR A 202 -11.34 21.63 19.41
N LYS A 203 -10.24 22.19 18.92
CA LYS A 203 -9.56 21.74 17.70
C LYS A 203 -8.75 20.47 17.97
N MET A 204 -8.73 19.54 17.02
CA MET A 204 -7.77 18.43 17.04
C MET A 204 -6.34 18.95 16.91
N MET A 205 -5.39 18.23 17.51
CA MET A 205 -4.02 18.72 17.68
C MET A 205 -3.03 17.89 16.84
N ILE A 206 -2.15 18.56 16.09
CA ILE A 206 -1.06 17.94 15.35
C ILE A 206 0.27 18.41 15.95
N PHE A 207 1.16 17.49 16.30
CA PHE A 207 2.48 17.80 16.86
C PHE A 207 3.58 17.33 15.90
N LEU A 208 4.24 18.28 15.25
CA LEU A 208 5.38 18.03 14.36
C LEU A 208 6.70 18.05 15.15
N PHE A 209 7.32 16.88 15.28
CA PHE A 209 8.59 16.69 15.98
C PHE A 209 9.76 17.06 15.09
N TYR A 210 10.75 17.73 15.68
CA TYR A 210 12.03 17.99 15.03
C TYR A 210 12.93 16.75 15.15
N GLN A 211 12.72 15.79 14.26
CA GLN A 211 13.49 14.53 14.19
C GLN A 211 13.44 13.96 12.78
N THR A 212 14.41 13.15 12.41
CA THR A 212 14.42 12.41 11.13
C THR A 212 13.85 11.00 11.25
N ASP A 213 13.77 10.46 12.48
CA ASP A 213 13.19 9.14 12.72
C ASP A 213 11.70 9.15 12.37
N TRP A 214 11.27 8.10 11.68
CA TRP A 214 9.89 7.95 11.24
C TRP A 214 8.97 7.88 12.45
N LEU A 215 7.98 8.78 12.49
CA LEU A 215 6.94 8.83 13.50
C LEU A 215 5.66 9.32 12.82
N ALA A 216 4.64 8.48 12.84
CA ALA A 216 3.26 8.87 12.61
C ALA A 216 2.42 8.07 13.60
N THR A 217 1.64 8.76 14.41
CA THR A 217 0.77 8.13 15.40
C THR A 217 -0.43 9.02 15.63
N GLY A 218 -1.62 8.47 15.48
CA GLY A 218 -2.90 9.10 15.80
C GLY A 218 -3.52 8.47 17.04
N ALA A 219 -4.00 9.32 17.94
CA ALA A 219 -4.80 8.92 19.10
C ALA A 219 -5.50 10.18 19.65
N GLY A 220 -5.28 10.50 20.92
CA GLY A 220 -5.74 11.74 21.52
C GLY A 220 -5.32 11.91 22.97
N TYR A 221 -5.78 12.99 23.57
CA TYR A 221 -5.42 13.40 24.92
C TYR A 221 -6.60 13.30 25.88
N ASP A 222 -6.33 12.74 27.06
CA ASP A 222 -7.16 12.82 28.27
C ASP A 222 -8.63 12.46 28.06
N ASN A 223 -8.92 11.51 27.15
CA ASN A 223 -10.28 11.17 26.75
C ASN A 223 -11.12 12.41 26.34
N THR A 224 -10.47 13.43 25.78
CA THR A 224 -11.07 14.74 25.50
C THR A 224 -10.99 15.12 24.05
N ILE A 225 -9.80 15.04 23.43
CA ILE A 225 -9.62 15.50 22.04
C ILE A 225 -8.68 14.58 21.27
N GLY A 226 -9.02 14.31 20.00
CA GLY A 226 -8.15 13.62 19.05
C GLY A 226 -6.88 14.41 18.75
N ALA A 227 -5.78 13.70 18.56
CA ALA A 227 -4.48 14.26 18.22
C ALA A 227 -3.64 13.31 17.36
N LEU A 228 -2.60 13.84 16.71
CA LEU A 228 -1.56 13.06 16.07
C LEU A 228 -0.17 13.67 16.28
N TRP A 229 0.85 12.80 16.33
CA TRP A 229 2.26 13.14 16.46
C TRP A 229 2.98 12.64 15.23
N VAL A 230 3.74 13.52 14.59
CA VAL A 230 4.33 13.28 13.26
C VAL A 230 5.78 13.75 13.18
N SER A 231 6.57 13.09 12.34
CA SER A 231 7.87 13.60 11.89
C SER A 231 7.80 14.06 10.43
N PRO A 232 8.74 14.89 9.97
CA PRO A 232 8.66 15.57 8.67
C PRO A 232 8.50 14.62 7.48
N SER A 233 9.21 13.48 7.49
CA SER A 233 9.16 12.49 6.41
C SER A 233 7.77 11.90 6.18
N THR A 234 6.92 11.87 7.21
CA THR A 234 5.53 11.38 7.12
C THR A 234 4.57 12.40 6.49
N CYS A 235 5.01 13.65 6.37
CA CYS A 235 4.28 14.76 5.74
C CYS A 235 4.87 15.16 4.37
N GLN A 236 5.78 14.36 3.79
CA GLN A 236 6.47 14.65 2.53
C GLN A 236 6.24 13.54 1.47
N PRO A 237 5.12 13.53 0.75
CA PRO A 237 3.99 14.47 0.84
C PRO A 237 3.00 14.10 1.94
N VAL A 238 2.06 15.01 2.23
CA VAL A 238 0.90 14.71 3.08
C VAL A 238 -0.03 13.76 2.30
N GLY A 239 0.04 12.48 2.66
CA GLY A 239 -0.58 11.37 1.94
C GLY A 239 -1.48 10.48 2.80
N SER A 240 -1.63 9.23 2.36
CA SER A 240 -2.46 8.21 3.03
C SER A 240 -2.04 7.93 4.48
N THR A 241 -0.74 8.04 4.81
CA THR A 241 -0.25 7.93 6.20
C THR A 241 -0.90 8.97 7.11
N ILE A 242 -0.96 10.24 6.72
CA ILE A 242 -1.58 11.29 7.55
C ILE A 242 -3.09 11.12 7.60
N ALA A 243 -3.72 10.65 6.52
CA ALA A 243 -5.14 10.31 6.51
C ALA A 243 -5.46 9.15 7.49
N HIS A 244 -4.57 8.17 7.58
CA HIS A 244 -4.66 7.04 8.52
C HIS A 244 -4.57 7.52 9.97
N GLU A 245 -3.55 8.31 10.31
CA GLU A 245 -3.40 8.83 11.69
C GLU A 245 -4.56 9.74 12.10
N ILE A 246 -5.05 10.60 11.20
CA ILE A 246 -6.26 11.37 11.46
C ILE A 246 -7.47 10.44 11.64
N GLY A 247 -7.52 9.32 10.91
CA GLY A 247 -8.51 8.28 11.13
C GLY A 247 -8.52 7.76 12.57
N HIS A 248 -7.35 7.47 13.13
CA HIS A 248 -7.21 7.13 14.55
C HIS A 248 -7.62 8.25 15.49
N SER A 249 -7.35 9.52 15.16
CA SER A 249 -7.83 10.65 15.96
C SER A 249 -9.37 10.66 16.06
N PHE A 250 -10.08 10.31 14.98
CA PHE A 250 -11.54 10.17 15.00
C PHE A 250 -12.02 8.93 15.78
N GLN A 251 -11.32 7.80 15.63
CA GLN A 251 -11.61 6.60 16.43
C GLN A 251 -11.44 6.86 17.93
N TYR A 252 -10.39 7.58 18.33
CA TYR A 252 -10.20 8.03 19.71
C TYR A 252 -11.30 9.01 20.16
N GLN A 253 -11.72 9.90 19.26
CA GLN A 253 -12.77 10.89 19.53
C GLN A 253 -14.12 10.23 19.86
N VAL A 254 -14.44 9.07 19.30
CA VAL A 254 -15.64 8.31 19.64
C VAL A 254 -15.71 8.04 21.15
N TYR A 255 -14.61 7.57 21.75
CA TYR A 255 -14.55 7.39 23.20
C TYR A 255 -14.63 8.73 23.94
N CYS A 256 -13.97 9.77 23.41
CA CYS A 256 -14.01 11.09 24.04
C CYS A 256 -15.44 11.61 24.19
N ASP A 257 -16.28 11.34 23.19
CA ASP A 257 -17.66 11.81 23.13
C ASP A 257 -18.61 10.89 23.92
N ASN A 258 -18.42 9.57 23.87
CA ASN A 258 -19.38 8.61 24.42
C ASN A 258 -18.96 7.95 25.76
N GLY A 259 -17.66 7.88 26.05
CA GLY A 259 -17.11 7.21 27.23
C GLY A 259 -17.41 5.70 27.29
N GLY A 260 -17.35 5.13 28.49
CA GLY A 260 -17.73 3.73 28.72
C GLY A 260 -16.82 2.72 28.01
N ASN A 261 -17.40 1.84 27.20
CA ASN A 261 -16.69 0.81 26.42
C ASN A 261 -16.57 1.16 24.92
N SER A 262 -16.88 2.40 24.54
CA SER A 262 -16.95 2.80 23.12
C SER A 262 -15.57 2.96 22.47
N GLY A 263 -15.55 2.90 21.15
CA GLY A 263 -14.40 3.31 20.33
C GLY A 263 -13.21 2.37 20.35
N TRP A 264 -13.35 1.12 20.81
CA TRP A 264 -12.41 0.02 20.56
C TRP A 264 -10.92 0.37 20.65
N ARG A 265 -10.54 1.15 21.66
CA ARG A 265 -9.16 1.63 21.81
C ARG A 265 -8.18 0.55 22.28
N TYR A 266 -8.71 -0.56 22.76
CA TYR A 266 -7.97 -1.70 23.28
C TYR A 266 -8.54 -3.00 22.72
N GLY A 267 -7.76 -4.07 22.79
CA GLY A 267 -8.14 -5.40 22.33
C GLY A 267 -9.29 -6.04 23.10
N PHE A 268 -9.77 -7.15 22.54
CA PHE A 268 -10.89 -7.95 23.04
C PHE A 268 -10.44 -9.24 23.73
N GLY A 269 -9.22 -9.24 24.28
CA GLY A 269 -8.51 -10.42 24.77
C GLY A 269 -7.01 -10.33 24.49
N GLY A 270 -6.23 -11.32 24.95
CA GLY A 270 -4.79 -11.40 24.72
C GLY A 270 -3.98 -10.32 25.46
N GLU A 271 -2.98 -9.77 24.77
CA GLU A 271 -2.02 -8.76 25.25
C GLU A 271 -2.49 -7.30 25.04
N GLY A 272 -3.73 -7.10 24.58
CA GLY A 272 -4.40 -5.78 24.57
C GLY A 272 -4.29 -4.98 23.27
N GLY A 273 -3.63 -5.49 22.23
CA GLY A 273 -3.66 -4.91 20.88
C GLY A 273 -5.02 -5.08 20.19
N ASN A 274 -5.32 -4.26 19.18
CA ASN A 274 -6.59 -4.33 18.44
C ASN A 274 -6.39 -4.26 16.92
N GLY A 275 -6.63 -5.37 16.22
CA GLY A 275 -6.51 -5.43 14.76
C GLY A 275 -7.47 -4.47 14.05
N TYR A 276 -8.70 -4.32 14.57
CA TYR A 276 -9.71 -3.51 13.92
C TYR A 276 -9.46 -2.00 14.02
N TRP A 277 -8.74 -1.56 15.05
CA TRP A 277 -8.25 -0.17 15.18
C TRP A 277 -7.46 0.22 13.91
N GLU A 278 -6.50 -0.63 13.53
CA GLU A 278 -5.66 -0.45 12.35
C GLU A 278 -6.42 -0.65 11.04
N GLN A 279 -7.24 -1.71 10.94
CA GLN A 279 -8.01 -2.01 9.72
C GLN A 279 -8.95 -0.86 9.36
N CYS A 280 -9.61 -0.29 10.36
CA CYS A 280 -10.54 0.81 10.15
C CYS A 280 -9.83 2.11 9.75
N ALA A 281 -8.67 2.42 10.35
CA ALA A 281 -7.93 3.62 9.99
C ALA A 281 -7.38 3.54 8.55
N GLN A 282 -6.97 2.35 8.11
CA GLN A 282 -6.63 2.14 6.69
C GLN A 282 -7.83 2.29 5.76
N TRP A 283 -8.97 1.73 6.14
CA TRP A 283 -10.19 1.94 5.37
C TRP A 283 -10.56 3.43 5.25
N GLN A 284 -10.47 4.19 6.35
CA GLN A 284 -10.71 5.64 6.38
C GLN A 284 -9.74 6.39 5.45
N ALA A 285 -8.44 6.05 5.50
CA ALA A 285 -7.43 6.64 4.62
C ALA A 285 -7.73 6.38 3.14
N TYR A 286 -8.15 5.17 2.79
CA TYR A 286 -8.41 4.79 1.40
C TYR A 286 -9.71 5.36 0.84
N GLN A 287 -10.60 5.92 1.67
CA GLN A 287 -11.69 6.76 1.14
C GLN A 287 -11.17 8.06 0.52
N SER A 288 -10.00 8.53 0.96
CA SER A 288 -9.32 9.70 0.37
C SER A 288 -8.27 9.31 -0.69
N TYR A 289 -7.76 8.08 -0.64
CA TYR A 289 -6.73 7.53 -1.53
C TYR A 289 -7.12 6.12 -2.01
N PRO A 290 -8.14 5.96 -2.87
CA PRO A 290 -8.72 4.66 -3.19
C PRO A 290 -7.76 3.69 -3.87
N ASP A 291 -6.82 4.19 -4.69
CA ASP A 291 -5.83 3.35 -5.38
C ASP A 291 -4.92 2.58 -4.41
N GLU A 292 -4.72 3.08 -3.18
CA GLU A 292 -3.88 2.43 -2.17
C GLU A 292 -4.46 1.10 -1.67
N ALA A 293 -5.77 0.87 -1.82
CA ALA A 293 -6.42 -0.40 -1.49
C ALA A 293 -5.88 -1.58 -2.32
N PHE A 294 -5.26 -1.32 -3.47
CA PHE A 294 -4.69 -2.37 -4.34
C PHE A 294 -3.21 -2.18 -4.67
N ASN A 295 -2.64 -1.01 -4.36
CA ASN A 295 -1.25 -0.67 -4.68
C ASN A 295 -0.32 -0.62 -3.45
N SER A 296 -0.88 -0.59 -2.24
CA SER A 296 -0.08 -0.68 -1.01
C SER A 296 0.42 -2.10 -0.77
N TYR A 297 1.50 -2.24 0.02
CA TYR A 297 2.02 -3.55 0.44
C TYR A 297 0.97 -4.36 1.24
N ASN A 298 0.04 -3.67 1.91
CA ASN A 298 -1.02 -4.28 2.72
C ASN A 298 -1.97 -5.15 1.89
N PHE A 299 -2.12 -4.88 0.58
CA PHE A 299 -2.88 -5.75 -0.30
C PHE A 299 -2.28 -7.17 -0.35
N ASN A 300 -0.95 -7.29 -0.44
CA ASN A 300 -0.30 -8.60 -0.45
C ASN A 300 -0.41 -9.29 0.92
N VAL A 301 -0.27 -8.53 2.01
CA VAL A 301 -0.50 -9.05 3.37
C VAL A 301 -1.91 -9.61 3.50
N TYR A 302 -2.92 -8.94 2.95
CA TYR A 302 -4.30 -9.43 2.94
C TYR A 302 -4.42 -10.74 2.17
N ILE A 303 -3.89 -10.82 0.95
CA ILE A 303 -3.94 -12.04 0.14
C ILE A 303 -3.26 -13.20 0.87
N ASP A 304 -2.13 -12.96 1.53
CA ASP A 304 -1.39 -14.00 2.26
C ASP A 304 -2.15 -14.51 3.49
N ASN A 305 -3.00 -13.68 4.10
CA ASN A 305 -3.63 -13.91 5.40
C ASN A 305 -5.17 -13.96 5.38
N CYS A 306 -5.85 -13.84 4.24
CA CYS A 306 -7.32 -13.84 4.16
C CYS A 306 -7.99 -15.15 4.63
N HIS A 307 -7.20 -16.22 4.82
CA HIS A 307 -7.64 -17.48 5.45
C HIS A 307 -7.77 -17.36 6.97
N ARG A 308 -7.14 -16.37 7.60
CA ARG A 308 -7.16 -16.13 9.04
C ARG A 308 -8.43 -15.45 9.50
N SER A 309 -8.62 -15.43 10.82
CA SER A 309 -9.72 -14.75 11.46
C SER A 309 -9.81 -13.28 11.04
N THR A 310 -11.04 -12.77 10.87
CA THR A 310 -11.30 -11.41 10.32
C THR A 310 -10.52 -10.32 11.09
N PHE A 311 -10.32 -10.47 12.39
CA PHE A 311 -9.63 -9.48 13.23
C PHE A 311 -8.21 -9.88 13.66
N HIS A 312 -7.64 -10.91 13.04
CA HIS A 312 -6.31 -11.41 13.38
C HIS A 312 -5.22 -10.33 13.21
N GLU A 313 -4.34 -10.24 14.20
CA GLU A 313 -3.21 -9.31 14.32
C GLU A 313 -2.27 -9.32 13.11
N TRP A 314 -2.10 -10.44 12.40
CA TRP A 314 -1.20 -10.54 11.25
C TRP A 314 -1.74 -9.85 9.99
N GLN A 315 -3.03 -9.54 9.96
CA GLN A 315 -3.67 -8.74 8.91
C GLN A 315 -4.27 -7.43 9.43
N ARG A 316 -3.79 -6.94 10.59
CA ARG A 316 -4.25 -5.69 11.22
C ARG A 316 -4.25 -4.47 10.29
N TYR A 317 -3.30 -4.33 9.38
CA TYR A 317 -3.28 -3.20 8.42
C TYR A 317 -3.94 -3.55 7.06
N ALA A 318 -4.42 -4.77 6.90
CA ALA A 318 -4.66 -5.37 5.59
C ALA A 318 -6.12 -5.77 5.35
N ASN A 319 -6.85 -6.23 6.38
CA ASN A 319 -8.25 -6.63 6.22
C ASN A 319 -9.25 -5.46 6.24
N TYR A 320 -8.90 -4.30 5.68
CA TYR A 320 -9.81 -3.16 5.53
C TYR A 320 -10.97 -3.44 4.54
N PHE A 321 -10.89 -4.52 3.76
CA PHE A 321 -11.92 -4.94 2.81
C PHE A 321 -13.27 -5.28 3.45
N ILE A 322 -13.28 -5.74 4.71
CA ILE A 322 -14.55 -6.01 5.41
C ILE A 322 -15.41 -4.75 5.58
N ASN A 323 -14.76 -3.60 5.80
CA ASN A 323 -15.45 -2.32 5.94
C ASN A 323 -16.05 -1.86 4.61
N TYR A 324 -15.42 -2.17 3.47
CA TYR A 324 -16.03 -1.94 2.15
C TYR A 324 -17.30 -2.77 1.96
N TYR A 325 -17.31 -4.04 2.39
CA TYR A 325 -18.49 -4.89 2.28
C TYR A 325 -19.64 -4.42 3.17
N TRP A 326 -19.37 -4.08 4.44
CA TRP A 326 -20.40 -3.54 5.33
C TRP A 326 -20.92 -2.16 4.85
N ALA A 327 -20.04 -1.32 4.29
CA ALA A 327 -20.43 -0.04 3.70
C ALA A 327 -21.28 -0.21 2.42
N ASP A 328 -20.97 -1.18 1.57
CA ASP A 328 -21.77 -1.51 0.38
C ASP A 328 -23.18 -1.98 0.79
N LYS A 329 -23.26 -2.75 1.89
CA LYS A 329 -24.53 -3.30 2.39
C LYS A 329 -25.42 -2.29 3.11
N HIS A 330 -24.83 -1.41 3.92
CA HIS A 330 -25.58 -0.55 4.85
C HIS A 330 -25.37 0.96 4.62
N GLY A 331 -24.58 1.34 3.63
CA GLY A 331 -24.21 2.72 3.33
C GLY A 331 -22.83 3.10 3.91
N ILE A 332 -22.16 4.06 3.25
CA ILE A 332 -20.79 4.47 3.58
C ILE A 332 -20.62 4.99 5.02
N ASP A 333 -21.67 5.54 5.62
CA ASP A 333 -21.68 6.06 6.99
C ASP A 333 -21.96 4.99 8.06
N PHE A 334 -22.24 3.75 7.66
CA PHE A 334 -22.50 2.66 8.58
C PHE A 334 -21.29 2.34 9.45
N ILE A 335 -20.06 2.42 8.92
CA ILE A 335 -18.86 2.18 9.72
C ILE A 335 -18.75 3.23 10.84
N GLY A 336 -19.00 4.51 10.56
CA GLY A 336 -19.07 5.50 11.63
C GLY A 336 -20.16 5.19 12.65
N ARG A 337 -21.34 4.70 12.22
CA ARG A 337 -22.42 4.27 13.13
C ARG A 337 -21.98 3.11 14.02
N LEU A 338 -21.33 2.11 13.43
CA LEU A 338 -20.77 0.94 14.12
C LEU A 338 -19.82 1.37 15.24
N TRP A 339 -18.93 2.33 14.96
CA TRP A 339 -18.04 2.91 15.97
C TRP A 339 -18.79 3.72 17.03
N ARG A 340 -19.69 4.64 16.65
CA ARG A 340 -20.44 5.47 17.60
C ARG A 340 -21.32 4.65 18.55
N GLU A 341 -21.89 3.54 18.07
CA GLU A 341 -22.75 2.66 18.87
C GLU A 341 -22.00 1.50 19.54
N SER A 342 -20.67 1.41 19.38
CA SER A 342 -19.86 0.37 20.02
C SER A 342 -19.90 0.45 21.54
N GLY A 343 -19.88 -0.71 22.19
CA GLY A 343 -19.80 -0.82 23.64
C GLY A 343 -21.08 -0.44 24.40
N ALA A 344 -22.17 -0.14 23.67
CA ALA A 344 -23.43 0.37 24.24
C ALA A 344 -24.11 -0.61 25.21
N VAL A 345 -23.78 -1.90 25.14
CA VAL A 345 -24.33 -2.96 26.01
C VAL A 345 -23.27 -3.69 26.84
N GLY A 346 -22.06 -3.14 26.94
CA GLY A 346 -20.91 -3.78 27.59
C GLY A 346 -19.74 -4.00 26.64
N PRO A 347 -18.66 -4.67 27.08
CA PRO A 347 -17.54 -5.03 26.23
C PRO A 347 -18.00 -5.95 25.08
N GLU A 348 -17.72 -5.55 23.84
CA GLU A 348 -18.03 -6.30 22.63
C GLU A 348 -16.98 -5.97 21.56
N ASP A 349 -16.72 -6.91 20.66
CA ASP A 349 -15.87 -6.68 19.49
C ASP A 349 -16.68 -6.15 18.29
N PRO A 350 -16.04 -5.81 17.15
CA PRO A 350 -16.72 -5.23 16.01
C PRO A 350 -17.77 -6.15 15.38
N ALA A 351 -17.58 -7.47 15.37
CA ALA A 351 -18.57 -8.39 14.82
C ALA A 351 -19.78 -8.54 15.75
N GLN A 352 -19.57 -8.57 17.08
CA GLN A 352 -20.66 -8.56 18.04
C GLN A 352 -21.50 -7.28 17.95
N ALA A 353 -20.84 -6.11 17.86
CA ALA A 353 -21.53 -4.85 17.65
C ALA A 353 -22.26 -4.83 16.31
N TYR A 354 -21.63 -5.32 15.23
CA TYR A 354 -22.26 -5.43 13.92
C TYR A 354 -23.53 -6.28 13.98
N MET A 355 -23.46 -7.48 14.55
CA MET A 355 -24.61 -8.37 14.72
C MET A 355 -25.73 -7.70 15.53
N ARG A 356 -25.38 -7.03 16.63
CA ARG A 356 -26.34 -6.30 17.47
C ARG A 356 -27.01 -5.15 16.74
N ILE A 357 -26.25 -4.32 16.03
CA ILE A 357 -26.74 -3.10 15.36
C ILE A 357 -27.61 -3.44 14.16
N THR A 358 -27.25 -4.51 13.44
CA THR A 358 -27.99 -4.98 12.26
C THR A 358 -29.12 -5.96 12.61
N GLY A 359 -29.11 -6.51 13.83
CA GLY A 359 -30.13 -7.45 14.32
C GLY A 359 -30.01 -8.85 13.73
N ILE A 360 -28.85 -9.23 13.20
CA ILE A 360 -28.62 -10.53 12.59
C ILE A 360 -28.09 -11.55 13.60
N SER A 361 -28.39 -12.83 13.39
CA SER A 361 -27.83 -13.94 14.15
C SER A 361 -26.39 -14.27 13.71
N LEU A 362 -25.68 -15.09 14.49
CA LEU A 362 -24.38 -15.64 14.07
C LEU A 362 -24.47 -16.44 12.77
N GLU A 363 -25.57 -17.16 12.55
CA GLU A 363 -25.77 -17.90 11.30
C GLU A 363 -25.86 -16.95 10.10
N GLN A 364 -26.60 -15.86 10.24
CA GLN A 364 -26.69 -14.82 9.21
C GLN A 364 -25.38 -14.07 9.04
N TYR A 365 -24.62 -13.83 10.12
CA TYR A 365 -23.28 -13.25 10.04
C TYR A 365 -22.32 -14.18 9.27
N ASN A 366 -22.35 -15.48 9.55
CA ASN A 366 -21.58 -16.48 8.80
C ASN A 366 -21.94 -16.49 7.31
N ASP A 367 -23.23 -16.36 6.98
CA ASP A 367 -23.70 -16.25 5.59
C ASP A 367 -23.16 -14.98 4.92
N GLU A 368 -23.12 -13.85 5.65
CA GLU A 368 -22.54 -12.60 5.16
C GLU A 368 -21.03 -12.67 4.98
N GLN A 369 -20.30 -13.33 5.88
CA GLN A 369 -18.85 -13.53 5.75
C GLN A 369 -18.51 -14.38 4.51
N PHE A 370 -19.36 -15.36 4.17
CA PHE A 370 -19.21 -16.10 2.93
C PHE A 370 -19.55 -15.27 1.69
N ASP A 371 -20.60 -14.43 1.75
CA ASP A 371 -20.90 -13.52 0.64
C ASP A 371 -19.76 -12.51 0.41
N TYR A 372 -19.21 -11.95 1.48
CA TYR A 372 -17.99 -11.16 1.46
C TYR A 372 -16.85 -11.91 0.76
N ALA A 373 -16.53 -13.13 1.21
CA ALA A 373 -15.46 -13.94 0.62
C ALA A 373 -15.64 -14.14 -0.90
N ARG A 374 -16.87 -14.44 -1.36
CA ARG A 374 -17.17 -14.62 -2.79
C ARG A 374 -17.06 -13.33 -3.59
N ARG A 375 -17.40 -12.19 -3.02
CA ARG A 375 -17.23 -10.88 -3.67
C ARG A 375 -15.76 -10.51 -3.80
N MET A 376 -14.94 -10.82 -2.80
CA MET A 376 -13.52 -10.48 -2.83
C MET A 376 -12.74 -11.22 -3.92
N VAL A 377 -13.19 -12.40 -4.38
CA VAL A 377 -12.58 -13.15 -5.51
C VAL A 377 -12.33 -12.27 -6.75
N THR A 378 -13.27 -11.36 -7.02
CA THR A 378 -13.25 -10.47 -8.19
C THR A 378 -13.44 -9.00 -7.81
N TRP A 379 -13.29 -8.67 -6.52
CA TRP A 379 -13.52 -7.33 -5.98
C TRP A 379 -14.90 -6.76 -6.33
N ASP A 380 -15.94 -7.61 -6.25
CA ASP A 380 -17.31 -7.29 -6.68
C ASP A 380 -18.11 -6.47 -5.66
N LEU A 381 -17.58 -5.28 -5.40
CA LEU A 381 -18.24 -4.18 -4.71
C LEU A 381 -18.11 -2.94 -5.58
N ASP A 382 -19.10 -2.06 -5.59
CA ASP A 382 -19.11 -0.91 -6.50
C ASP A 382 -17.88 0.00 -6.29
N ALA A 383 -17.45 0.17 -5.03
CA ALA A 383 -16.27 0.95 -4.67
C ALA A 383 -14.93 0.31 -5.11
N LEU A 384 -14.90 -1.00 -5.35
CA LEU A 384 -13.65 -1.75 -5.60
C LEU A 384 -13.53 -2.25 -7.05
N ARG A 385 -14.65 -2.51 -7.73
CA ARG A 385 -14.68 -3.24 -9.01
C ARG A 385 -13.76 -2.63 -10.07
N ALA A 386 -13.78 -1.30 -10.20
CA ALA A 386 -12.98 -0.61 -11.21
C ALA A 386 -11.48 -0.57 -10.84
N ILE A 387 -11.15 -0.24 -9.60
CA ILE A 387 -9.77 -0.08 -9.13
C ILE A 387 -9.06 -1.44 -8.93
N GLY A 388 -9.81 -2.49 -8.60
CA GLY A 388 -9.30 -3.83 -8.33
C GLY A 388 -9.26 -4.75 -9.55
N SER A 389 -9.73 -4.35 -10.73
CA SER A 389 -9.91 -5.25 -11.88
C SER A 389 -8.62 -5.97 -12.30
N ASN A 390 -7.46 -5.33 -12.15
CA ASN A 390 -6.15 -5.91 -12.47
C ASN A 390 -5.63 -6.88 -11.40
N ARG A 391 -6.38 -7.07 -10.31
CA ARG A 391 -6.06 -7.95 -9.19
C ARG A 391 -7.00 -9.15 -9.09
N THR A 392 -7.92 -9.33 -10.05
CA THR A 392 -8.78 -10.52 -10.09
C THR A 392 -7.93 -11.79 -10.16
N GLY A 393 -8.25 -12.77 -9.33
CA GLY A 393 -7.47 -14.02 -9.24
C GLY A 393 -6.13 -13.89 -8.48
N ALA A 394 -5.94 -12.82 -7.70
CA ALA A 394 -4.76 -12.67 -6.83
C ALA A 394 -4.71 -13.71 -5.69
N HIS A 395 -5.85 -14.28 -5.29
CA HIS A 395 -5.91 -15.28 -4.24
C HIS A 395 -5.16 -16.56 -4.61
N SER A 396 -4.53 -17.15 -3.60
CA SER A 396 -3.88 -18.46 -3.70
C SER A 396 -4.40 -19.41 -2.63
N CYS A 397 -4.45 -20.69 -2.95
CA CYS A 397 -4.85 -21.75 -2.03
C CYS A 397 -3.96 -22.97 -2.26
N SER A 398 -3.33 -23.45 -1.18
CA SER A 398 -2.46 -24.63 -1.23
C SER A 398 -3.25 -25.87 -0.83
N LEU A 399 -3.37 -26.84 -1.73
CA LEU A 399 -4.07 -28.10 -1.47
C LEU A 399 -3.14 -29.29 -1.69
N ASN A 400 -3.03 -30.15 -0.68
CA ASN A 400 -2.27 -31.40 -0.71
C ASN A 400 -3.10 -32.53 -1.32
N GLN A 401 -2.45 -33.45 -2.03
CA GLN A 401 -3.11 -34.68 -2.47
C GLN A 401 -3.52 -35.53 -1.25
N ALA A 402 -4.74 -36.06 -1.30
CA ALA A 402 -5.28 -36.96 -0.30
C ALA A 402 -5.86 -38.23 -0.96
N ALA A 403 -6.25 -39.21 -0.15
CA ALA A 403 -6.86 -40.44 -0.62
C ALA A 403 -8.17 -40.19 -1.39
N ASP A 404 -8.58 -41.17 -2.21
CA ASP A 404 -9.87 -41.20 -2.92
C ASP A 404 -10.11 -40.00 -3.87
N GLY A 405 -9.01 -39.43 -4.39
CA GLY A 405 -9.03 -38.29 -5.31
C GLY A 405 -9.35 -36.95 -4.65
N PHE A 406 -9.31 -36.87 -3.32
CA PHE A 406 -9.50 -35.62 -2.60
C PHE A 406 -8.24 -34.76 -2.62
N ARG A 407 -8.47 -33.46 -2.47
CA ARG A 407 -7.46 -32.43 -2.24
C ARG A 407 -7.75 -31.80 -0.88
N GLN A 408 -6.80 -31.89 0.04
CA GLN A 408 -6.94 -31.44 1.42
C GLN A 408 -6.21 -30.12 1.63
N ILE A 409 -6.81 -29.18 2.37
CA ILE A 409 -6.20 -27.87 2.64
C ILE A 409 -4.85 -28.00 3.35
N ALA A 410 -3.82 -27.28 2.90
CA ALA A 410 -2.54 -27.30 3.61
C ALA A 410 -2.68 -26.62 5.00
N PRO A 411 -2.06 -27.14 6.07
CA PRO A 411 -2.18 -26.58 7.42
C PRO A 411 -1.91 -25.08 7.53
N GLU A 412 -0.91 -24.58 6.80
CA GLU A 412 -0.49 -23.17 6.76
C GLU A 412 -1.44 -22.24 5.98
N LYS A 413 -2.46 -22.79 5.31
CA LYS A 413 -3.52 -22.04 4.63
C LYS A 413 -4.91 -22.42 5.12
N CYS A 414 -4.99 -23.22 6.19
CA CYS A 414 -6.25 -23.67 6.76
C CYS A 414 -7.05 -22.48 7.29
N ILE A 415 -8.34 -22.41 6.96
CA ILE A 415 -9.18 -21.29 7.36
C ILE A 415 -9.46 -21.29 8.86
N GLU A 416 -9.57 -20.10 9.42
CA GLU A 416 -9.96 -19.84 10.81
C GLU A 416 -11.37 -19.20 10.85
N ASN A 417 -11.82 -18.68 12.00
CA ASN A 417 -13.15 -18.06 12.10
C ASN A 417 -13.37 -16.92 11.11
N HIS A 418 -14.32 -17.10 10.19
CA HIS A 418 -14.68 -16.10 9.19
C HIS A 418 -13.55 -15.73 8.21
N GLY A 419 -12.45 -16.48 8.20
CA GLY A 419 -11.47 -16.46 7.12
C GLY A 419 -11.98 -17.26 5.91
N TYR A 420 -11.26 -17.19 4.79
CA TYR A 420 -11.66 -17.91 3.58
C TYR A 420 -10.50 -18.35 2.67
N ASN A 421 -10.78 -19.35 1.84
CA ASN A 421 -9.92 -19.80 0.76
C ASN A 421 -10.64 -19.67 -0.58
N VAL A 422 -9.86 -19.44 -1.65
CA VAL A 422 -10.35 -19.35 -3.03
C VAL A 422 -9.56 -20.34 -3.87
N ILE A 423 -10.25 -21.30 -4.47
CA ILE A 423 -9.67 -22.34 -5.31
C ILE A 423 -10.07 -22.05 -6.76
N ARG A 424 -9.12 -21.66 -7.61
CA ARG A 424 -9.37 -21.47 -9.03
C ARG A 424 -9.54 -22.82 -9.73
N LEU A 425 -10.52 -22.91 -10.63
CA LEU A 425 -10.86 -24.11 -11.38
C LEU A 425 -10.69 -23.87 -12.88
N ASN A 426 -10.52 -24.95 -13.65
CA ASN A 426 -10.64 -24.89 -15.09
C ASN A 426 -12.09 -24.57 -15.48
N VAL A 427 -12.29 -23.74 -16.50
CA VAL A 427 -13.62 -23.43 -17.01
C VAL A 427 -14.06 -24.56 -17.95
N PRO A 428 -15.10 -25.34 -17.62
CA PRO A 428 -15.63 -26.36 -18.53
C PRO A 428 -16.53 -25.72 -19.61
N ALA A 429 -16.95 -26.51 -20.59
CA ALA A 429 -17.93 -26.07 -21.58
C ALA A 429 -19.22 -25.56 -20.89
N SER A 430 -19.85 -24.54 -21.49
CA SER A 430 -21.14 -24.03 -20.99
C SER A 430 -22.18 -25.15 -20.84
N GLY A 431 -23.01 -25.06 -19.80
CA GLY A 431 -24.02 -26.06 -19.47
C GLY A 431 -23.46 -27.31 -18.78
N THR A 432 -22.14 -27.45 -18.65
CA THR A 432 -21.54 -28.53 -17.86
C THR A 432 -21.88 -28.34 -16.39
N VAL A 433 -22.40 -29.39 -15.76
CA VAL A 433 -22.60 -29.44 -14.31
C VAL A 433 -21.28 -29.78 -13.65
N VAL A 434 -20.77 -28.87 -12.81
CA VAL A 434 -19.62 -29.10 -11.95
C VAL A 434 -20.07 -29.41 -10.53
N THR A 435 -19.36 -30.30 -9.86
CA THR A 435 -19.64 -30.64 -8.45
C THR A 435 -18.39 -30.61 -7.60
N ALA A 436 -18.55 -30.23 -6.34
CA ALA A 436 -17.52 -30.30 -5.31
C ALA A 436 -18.04 -31.18 -4.18
N THR A 437 -17.49 -32.38 -4.06
CA THR A 437 -17.68 -33.21 -2.87
C THR A 437 -16.80 -32.65 -1.78
N PHE A 438 -17.42 -32.12 -0.73
CA PHE A 438 -16.78 -31.39 0.36
C PHE A 438 -16.87 -32.19 1.66
N GLU A 439 -15.78 -32.20 2.42
CA GLU A 439 -15.73 -32.77 3.76
C GLU A 439 -14.90 -31.89 4.70
N GLY A 440 -15.56 -31.31 5.69
CA GLY A 440 -14.93 -30.71 6.85
C GLY A 440 -14.38 -31.80 7.77
N ILE A 441 -13.12 -31.67 8.15
CA ILE A 441 -12.34 -32.68 8.89
C ILE A 441 -11.75 -32.09 10.17
N ALA A 442 -12.54 -31.28 10.89
CA ALA A 442 -12.12 -30.67 12.15
C ALA A 442 -11.54 -31.71 13.12
N GLY A 443 -10.44 -31.36 13.78
CA GLY A 443 -9.68 -32.28 14.64
C GLY A 443 -8.77 -33.27 13.92
N ALA A 444 -8.64 -33.20 12.59
CA ALA A 444 -7.69 -34.02 11.85
C ALA A 444 -6.23 -33.76 12.31
N PRO A 445 -5.38 -34.80 12.35
CA PRO A 445 -3.97 -34.64 12.67
C PRO A 445 -3.27 -33.67 11.71
N GLY A 446 -2.37 -32.84 12.24
CA GLY A 446 -1.62 -31.84 11.48
C GLY A 446 -2.25 -30.44 11.44
N TYR A 447 -3.44 -30.28 12.02
CA TYR A 447 -4.11 -28.99 12.20
C TYR A 447 -4.25 -28.64 13.69
N ARG A 448 -4.41 -27.36 13.97
CA ARG A 448 -4.78 -26.90 15.32
C ARG A 448 -6.21 -27.30 15.62
N SER A 449 -6.43 -27.94 16.76
CA SER A 449 -7.73 -28.49 17.17
C SER A 449 -8.28 -27.74 18.37
N ILE A 450 -8.50 -26.44 18.21
CA ILE A 450 -9.10 -25.57 19.22
C ILE A 450 -10.60 -25.45 18.93
N ASN A 451 -11.44 -25.70 19.94
CA ASN A 451 -12.91 -25.62 19.83
C ASN A 451 -13.51 -26.43 18.65
N ALA A 452 -12.94 -27.59 18.32
CA ALA A 452 -13.29 -28.37 17.13
C ALA A 452 -14.81 -28.65 16.96
N ASP A 453 -15.57 -28.81 18.05
CA ASP A 453 -17.02 -29.06 18.01
C ASP A 453 -17.81 -27.88 17.41
N ALA A 454 -17.26 -26.66 17.51
CA ALA A 454 -17.83 -25.44 16.95
C ALA A 454 -17.54 -25.26 15.46
N ALA A 455 -16.74 -26.13 14.84
CA ALA A 455 -16.40 -26.03 13.42
C ALA A 455 -17.64 -25.99 12.52
N GLY A 456 -17.59 -25.11 11.52
CA GLY A 456 -18.58 -25.01 10.47
C GLY A 456 -18.00 -24.33 9.24
N TRP A 457 -18.66 -24.54 8.10
CA TRP A 457 -18.19 -24.07 6.80
C TRP A 457 -19.34 -23.43 6.02
N ARG A 458 -18.97 -22.54 5.10
CA ARG A 458 -19.78 -22.14 3.95
C ARG A 458 -18.96 -22.32 2.70
N TYR A 459 -19.58 -22.79 1.62
CA TYR A 459 -18.88 -23.00 0.35
C TYR A 459 -19.80 -22.90 -0.85
N GLY A 460 -19.20 -22.66 -2.03
CA GLY A 460 -19.93 -22.43 -3.27
C GLY A 460 -19.03 -21.87 -4.38
N TYR A 461 -19.61 -21.69 -5.55
CA TYR A 461 -18.92 -21.28 -6.77
C TYR A 461 -19.10 -19.79 -7.08
N VAL A 462 -18.08 -19.23 -7.73
CA VAL A 462 -18.08 -17.90 -8.34
C VAL A 462 -17.65 -18.05 -9.79
N ALA A 463 -18.47 -17.58 -10.72
CA ALA A 463 -18.12 -17.48 -12.14
C ALA A 463 -18.00 -16.00 -12.53
N LEU A 464 -16.95 -15.63 -13.25
CA LEU A 464 -16.80 -14.36 -13.93
C LEU A 464 -17.13 -14.57 -15.41
N LEU A 465 -18.00 -13.74 -15.97
CA LEU A 465 -18.36 -13.78 -17.38
C LEU A 465 -17.47 -12.81 -18.18
N SER A 466 -17.37 -13.04 -19.48
CA SER A 466 -16.54 -12.21 -20.38
C SER A 466 -16.96 -10.74 -20.47
N ASP A 467 -18.19 -10.40 -20.06
CA ASP A 467 -18.68 -9.02 -19.96
C ASP A 467 -18.38 -8.35 -18.60
N GLY A 468 -17.72 -9.07 -17.69
CA GLY A 468 -17.35 -8.62 -16.35
C GLY A 468 -18.42 -8.85 -15.29
N THR A 469 -19.60 -9.40 -15.62
CA THR A 469 -20.61 -9.78 -14.63
C THR A 469 -20.24 -11.07 -13.91
N ARG A 470 -20.86 -11.30 -12.74
CA ARG A 470 -20.60 -12.50 -11.92
C ARG A 470 -21.87 -13.31 -11.76
N VAL A 471 -21.70 -14.63 -11.70
CA VAL A 471 -22.75 -15.57 -11.32
C VAL A 471 -22.28 -16.33 -10.09
N TYR A 472 -23.09 -16.35 -9.04
CA TYR A 472 -22.83 -17.04 -7.79
C TYR A 472 -23.70 -18.29 -7.69
N SER A 473 -23.14 -19.41 -7.21
CA SER A 473 -23.99 -20.56 -6.85
C SER A 473 -24.80 -20.30 -5.58
N ASP A 474 -25.70 -21.23 -5.28
CA ASP A 474 -26.25 -21.39 -3.93
C ASP A 474 -25.10 -21.51 -2.90
N MET A 475 -25.41 -21.11 -1.66
CA MET A 475 -24.54 -21.27 -0.52
C MET A 475 -24.79 -22.63 0.14
N PHE A 476 -23.73 -23.43 0.28
CA PHE A 476 -23.78 -24.72 0.94
C PHE A 476 -23.12 -24.64 2.33
N SER A 477 -23.63 -25.40 3.30
CA SER A 477 -23.19 -25.32 4.71
C SER A 477 -22.98 -26.68 5.39
N ALA A 478 -23.29 -27.78 4.72
CA ALA A 478 -23.15 -29.11 5.30
C ALA A 478 -21.66 -29.45 5.53
N SER A 479 -21.33 -29.99 6.71
CA SER A 479 -19.97 -30.42 7.04
C SER A 479 -19.46 -31.54 6.13
N SER A 480 -20.35 -32.34 5.55
CA SER A 480 -20.05 -33.23 4.45
C SER A 480 -21.22 -33.19 3.46
N GLY A 481 -20.92 -33.00 2.19
CA GLY A 481 -21.95 -32.86 1.16
C GLY A 481 -21.38 -32.63 -0.23
N THR A 482 -22.27 -32.38 -1.18
CA THR A 482 -21.89 -32.08 -2.57
C THR A 482 -22.51 -30.76 -2.98
N ALA A 483 -21.67 -29.77 -3.27
CA ALA A 483 -22.10 -28.55 -3.96
C ALA A 483 -22.17 -28.82 -5.47
N SER A 484 -23.16 -28.24 -6.14
CA SER A 484 -23.36 -28.38 -7.58
C SER A 484 -23.60 -27.00 -8.20
N PHE A 485 -23.04 -26.78 -9.40
CA PHE A 485 -23.21 -25.55 -10.16
C PHE A 485 -23.18 -25.84 -11.65
N THR A 486 -24.03 -25.17 -12.44
CA THR A 486 -24.01 -25.30 -13.90
C THR A 486 -23.18 -24.16 -14.46
N CYS A 487 -22.13 -24.48 -15.22
CA CYS A 487 -21.26 -23.48 -15.83
C CYS A 487 -22.09 -22.57 -16.76
N PRO A 488 -22.12 -21.24 -16.53
CA PRO A 488 -22.90 -20.32 -17.34
C PRO A 488 -22.27 -20.09 -18.72
N ASP A 489 -23.07 -19.59 -19.67
CA ASP A 489 -22.56 -19.10 -20.94
C ASP A 489 -21.54 -17.99 -20.73
N ASN A 490 -20.53 -17.95 -21.60
CA ASN A 490 -19.47 -16.93 -21.61
C ASN A 490 -18.65 -16.84 -20.30
N CYS A 491 -18.62 -17.91 -19.49
CA CYS A 491 -17.73 -18.01 -18.34
C CYS A 491 -16.27 -17.85 -18.77
N SER A 492 -15.57 -16.85 -18.24
CA SER A 492 -14.13 -16.63 -18.46
C SER A 492 -13.29 -17.27 -17.37
N ASP A 493 -13.81 -17.28 -16.14
CA ASP A 493 -13.11 -17.80 -14.97
C ASP A 493 -14.10 -18.39 -13.96
N LEU A 494 -13.65 -19.44 -13.27
CA LEU A 494 -14.43 -20.19 -12.29
C LEU A 494 -13.61 -20.43 -11.03
N TRP A 495 -14.22 -20.21 -9.87
CA TRP A 495 -13.64 -20.49 -8.56
C TRP A 495 -14.61 -21.23 -7.66
N PHE A 496 -14.05 -21.98 -6.71
CA PHE A 496 -14.74 -22.51 -5.55
C PHE A 496 -14.21 -21.84 -4.28
N VAL A 497 -15.10 -21.29 -3.47
CA VAL A 497 -14.77 -20.52 -2.27
C VAL A 497 -15.21 -21.32 -1.05
N VAL A 498 -14.39 -21.31 -0.01
CA VAL A 498 -14.70 -21.93 1.29
C VAL A 498 -14.43 -20.89 2.37
N SER A 499 -15.36 -20.69 3.30
CA SER A 499 -15.20 -19.79 4.45
C SER A 499 -15.52 -20.50 5.77
N GLY A 500 -14.81 -20.13 6.82
CA GLY A 500 -15.06 -20.59 8.18
C GLY A 500 -16.35 -19.97 8.73
N ALA A 501 -17.23 -20.81 9.27
CA ALA A 501 -18.55 -20.41 9.74
C ALA A 501 -18.85 -21.08 11.08
N PRO A 502 -18.23 -20.61 12.19
CA PRO A 502 -18.33 -21.26 13.47
C PRO A 502 -19.78 -21.28 13.99
N LYS A 503 -20.14 -22.37 14.69
CA LYS A 503 -21.46 -22.54 15.32
C LYS A 503 -21.66 -21.69 16.56
N THR A 504 -20.56 -21.26 17.18
CA THR A 504 -20.52 -20.43 18.38
C THR A 504 -19.53 -19.30 18.15
N TYR A 505 -19.83 -18.11 18.64
CA TYR A 505 -18.94 -16.96 18.51
C TYR A 505 -18.01 -16.83 19.71
N TRP A 506 -16.75 -16.48 19.47
CA TRP A 506 -15.81 -15.97 20.48
C TRP A 506 -14.92 -14.89 19.85
N GLN A 507 -14.39 -14.02 20.70
CA GLN A 507 -13.52 -12.93 20.29
C GLN A 507 -12.13 -13.47 19.95
N HIS A 508 -11.50 -12.92 18.90
CA HIS A 508 -10.09 -13.14 18.59
C HIS A 508 -9.24 -12.18 19.43
N GLY A 509 -8.46 -12.73 20.36
CA GLY A 509 -7.52 -11.94 21.16
C GLY A 509 -6.29 -11.58 20.34
N TRP A 510 -5.62 -10.48 20.66
CA TRP A 510 -4.31 -10.18 20.07
C TRP A 510 -3.23 -10.70 21.01
N ASP A 511 -2.47 -11.71 20.62
CA ASP A 511 -1.35 -12.24 21.41
C ASP A 511 -0.11 -12.64 20.61
N GLU A 512 -0.16 -12.48 19.28
CA GLU A 512 0.90 -12.87 18.35
C GLU A 512 1.27 -14.37 18.44
N ASP A 513 0.32 -15.22 18.88
CA ASP A 513 0.51 -16.67 19.06
C ASP A 513 -0.56 -17.49 18.32
N GLU A 514 -0.25 -17.87 17.08
CA GLU A 514 -1.18 -18.69 16.29
C GLU A 514 -1.40 -20.10 16.85
N SER A 515 -0.68 -20.56 17.89
CA SER A 515 -0.84 -21.92 18.42
C SER A 515 -2.18 -22.13 19.12
N ASN A 516 -2.84 -21.04 19.53
CA ASN A 516 -4.13 -21.06 20.20
C ASN A 516 -5.31 -20.70 19.27
N ASP A 517 -5.04 -20.38 18.00
CA ASP A 517 -6.05 -20.06 17.00
C ASP A 517 -6.71 -21.31 16.43
N GLU A 518 -8.04 -21.29 16.32
CA GLU A 518 -8.80 -22.38 15.70
C GLU A 518 -8.46 -22.59 14.23
N GLN A 519 -8.65 -23.82 13.73
CA GLN A 519 -8.56 -24.14 12.32
C GLN A 519 -9.73 -25.02 11.89
N TRP A 520 -10.27 -24.75 10.71
CA TRP A 520 -11.41 -25.45 10.11
C TRP A 520 -10.99 -26.23 8.86
N PRO A 521 -10.21 -27.31 9.01
CA PRO A 521 -9.68 -28.05 7.88
C PRO A 521 -10.78 -28.74 7.09
N TYR A 522 -10.55 -28.83 5.78
CA TYR A 522 -11.45 -29.50 4.85
C TYR A 522 -10.67 -30.22 3.76
N ARG A 523 -11.35 -31.15 3.10
CA ARG A 523 -10.92 -31.74 1.83
C ARG A 523 -12.04 -31.64 0.81
N VAL A 524 -11.67 -31.48 -0.46
CA VAL A 524 -12.61 -31.33 -1.57
C VAL A 524 -12.18 -32.17 -2.77
N LYS A 525 -13.16 -32.71 -3.50
CA LYS A 525 -12.96 -33.39 -4.78
C LYS A 525 -13.90 -32.79 -5.82
N PHE A 526 -13.36 -32.46 -7.00
CA PHE A 526 -14.13 -31.86 -8.09
C PHE A 526 -14.51 -32.90 -9.15
N SER A 527 -15.68 -32.71 -9.77
CA SER A 527 -16.12 -33.43 -10.97
C SER A 527 -16.73 -32.46 -11.96
N GLY A 528 -16.64 -32.77 -13.26
CA GLY A 528 -17.00 -31.85 -14.36
C GLY A 528 -16.01 -30.69 -14.57
N THR A 529 -15.01 -30.57 -13.69
CA THR A 529 -13.88 -29.62 -13.77
C THR A 529 -12.74 -30.15 -12.88
N ASN A 530 -11.58 -29.49 -12.91
CA ASN A 530 -10.46 -29.73 -12.02
C ASN A 530 -9.84 -28.39 -11.57
N ILE A 531 -8.98 -28.44 -10.56
CA ILE A 531 -8.22 -27.26 -10.09
C ILE A 531 -7.41 -26.69 -11.25
N TYR A 532 -7.44 -25.36 -11.39
CA TYR A 532 -6.75 -24.66 -12.48
C TYR A 532 -5.24 -24.91 -12.41
N GLY A 533 -4.66 -25.32 -13.54
CA GLY A 533 -3.24 -25.63 -13.65
C GLY A 533 -2.81 -26.94 -12.97
N LEU A 534 -3.71 -27.63 -12.25
CA LEU A 534 -3.43 -28.96 -11.73
C LEU A 534 -3.59 -29.98 -12.85
N ILE A 535 -2.52 -30.70 -13.14
CA ILE A 535 -2.56 -31.91 -13.94
C ILE A 535 -2.56 -33.08 -12.96
N ASP A 536 -3.66 -33.83 -12.96
CA ASP A 536 -3.84 -35.03 -12.16
C ASP A 536 -4.24 -36.15 -13.10
N PHE A 537 -3.52 -37.26 -13.04
CA PHE A 537 -3.76 -38.43 -13.87
C PHE A 537 -4.54 -39.46 -13.07
N THR A 538 -5.54 -40.06 -13.68
CA THR A 538 -6.25 -41.21 -13.11
C THR A 538 -5.75 -42.51 -13.72
N ASP A 539 -6.16 -43.65 -13.15
CA ASP A 539 -5.81 -44.96 -13.71
C ASP A 539 -6.41 -45.19 -15.11
N GLU A 540 -7.47 -44.45 -15.45
CA GLU A 540 -8.09 -44.45 -16.78
C GLU A 540 -7.30 -43.65 -17.81
N ASP A 541 -6.49 -42.68 -17.39
CA ASP A 541 -5.65 -41.92 -18.31
C ASP A 541 -4.54 -42.82 -18.86
N LYS A 542 -4.56 -43.02 -20.18
CA LYS A 542 -3.55 -43.79 -20.91
C LYS A 542 -2.87 -42.90 -21.95
N PRO A 543 -1.55 -43.09 -22.15
CA PRO A 543 -0.85 -42.39 -23.21
C PRO A 543 -1.53 -42.64 -24.57
N HIS A 544 -1.58 -41.61 -25.41
CA HIS A 544 -2.22 -41.66 -26.72
C HIS A 544 -1.53 -40.70 -27.70
N ASP A 545 -1.79 -40.90 -28.99
CA ASP A 545 -1.33 -39.98 -30.04
C ASP A 545 -2.14 -38.67 -29.99
N GLU A 546 -1.48 -37.54 -30.19
CA GLU A 546 -2.10 -36.22 -30.14
C GLU A 546 -1.60 -35.31 -31.26
N SER A 547 -2.46 -34.41 -31.74
CA SER A 547 -2.14 -33.47 -32.81
C SER A 547 -2.37 -32.02 -32.39
N PHE A 548 -1.41 -31.18 -32.76
CA PHE A 548 -1.41 -29.75 -32.54
C PHE A 548 -1.26 -29.06 -33.90
N VAL A 549 -2.28 -28.31 -34.33
CA VAL A 549 -2.29 -27.65 -35.63
C VAL A 549 -2.38 -26.14 -35.43
N TYR A 550 -1.40 -25.42 -35.96
CA TYR A 550 -1.31 -23.97 -35.84
C TYR A 550 -1.27 -23.33 -37.23
N ASN A 551 -2.16 -22.36 -37.46
CA ASN A 551 -2.14 -21.53 -38.65
C ASN A 551 -1.47 -20.21 -38.28
N ILE A 552 -0.29 -19.95 -38.82
CA ILE A 552 0.52 -18.79 -38.46
C ILE A 552 0.97 -18.02 -39.70
N SER A 553 1.33 -16.76 -39.50
CA SER A 553 1.85 -15.92 -40.57
C SER A 553 2.88 -14.94 -40.05
N PHE A 554 3.85 -14.60 -40.89
CA PHE A 554 4.85 -13.57 -40.62
C PHE A 554 5.38 -13.01 -41.95
N ARG A 555 6.03 -11.84 -41.90
CA ARG A 555 6.45 -11.11 -43.11
C ARG A 555 7.65 -11.77 -43.78
N ALA A 556 7.74 -11.66 -45.10
CA ALA A 556 8.97 -12.00 -45.82
C ALA A 556 10.12 -11.10 -45.37
N ASP A 557 11.30 -11.66 -45.14
CA ASP A 557 12.50 -10.91 -44.77
C ASP A 557 13.69 -11.31 -45.64
N GLY A 558 14.26 -10.32 -46.32
CA GLY A 558 15.43 -10.49 -47.19
C GLY A 558 16.76 -10.56 -46.44
N THR A 559 16.78 -10.20 -45.16
CA THR A 559 17.99 -9.88 -44.39
C THR A 559 18.09 -10.61 -43.06
N GLY A 560 16.95 -10.86 -42.39
CA GLY A 560 16.87 -11.47 -41.07
C GLY A 560 16.26 -12.87 -41.07
N TYR A 561 16.50 -13.60 -39.98
CA TYR A 561 15.90 -14.91 -39.69
C TYR A 561 14.54 -14.76 -38.98
N THR A 562 13.75 -13.77 -39.40
CA THR A 562 12.55 -13.36 -38.66
C THR A 562 11.40 -14.33 -38.86
N GLY A 563 10.49 -14.33 -37.87
CA GLY A 563 9.22 -15.03 -37.95
C GLY A 563 8.33 -14.75 -36.74
N THR A 564 7.84 -15.79 -36.08
CA THR A 564 6.93 -15.71 -34.92
C THR A 564 7.22 -16.82 -33.91
N SER A 565 6.52 -16.78 -32.78
CA SER A 565 6.54 -17.86 -31.79
C SER A 565 5.15 -18.46 -31.58
N VAL A 566 5.11 -19.74 -31.20
CA VAL A 566 3.89 -20.48 -30.85
C VAL A 566 4.11 -21.21 -29.54
N THR A 567 3.38 -20.83 -28.49
CA THR A 567 3.32 -21.59 -27.23
C THR A 567 2.26 -22.68 -27.37
N ILE A 568 2.62 -23.93 -27.07
CA ILE A 568 1.67 -25.04 -27.18
C ILE A 568 0.76 -25.15 -25.96
N ASP A 569 -0.37 -25.84 -26.13
CA ASP A 569 -1.20 -26.29 -25.00
C ASP A 569 -0.46 -27.41 -24.24
N ALA A 570 0.32 -27.00 -23.24
CA ALA A 570 1.11 -27.91 -22.42
C ALA A 570 0.24 -28.87 -21.60
N VAL A 571 -0.97 -28.47 -21.20
CA VAL A 571 -1.90 -29.35 -20.46
C VAL A 571 -2.35 -30.49 -21.36
N LYS A 572 -2.75 -30.18 -22.60
CA LYS A 572 -3.10 -31.18 -23.60
C LYS A 572 -1.96 -32.17 -23.85
N LEU A 573 -0.72 -31.69 -23.96
CA LEU A 573 0.45 -32.56 -24.10
C LEU A 573 0.68 -33.43 -22.86
N CYS A 574 0.47 -32.90 -21.65
CA CYS A 574 0.62 -33.66 -20.43
C CYS A 574 -0.37 -34.82 -20.34
N TYR A 575 -1.64 -34.61 -20.75
CA TYR A 575 -2.63 -35.69 -20.85
C TYR A 575 -2.32 -36.71 -21.96
N ALA A 576 -1.81 -36.24 -23.12
CA ALA A 576 -1.42 -37.14 -24.21
C ALA A 576 -0.36 -38.16 -23.78
N PHE A 577 0.61 -37.76 -22.95
CA PHE A 577 1.66 -38.64 -22.47
C PHE A 577 1.44 -39.19 -21.06
N VAL A 578 0.42 -38.71 -20.35
CA VAL A 578 0.19 -39.02 -18.92
C VAL A 578 1.45 -38.72 -18.10
N MET A 579 2.01 -37.53 -18.34
CA MET A 579 3.24 -37.04 -17.72
C MET A 579 3.12 -35.54 -17.43
N THR A 580 3.59 -35.10 -16.28
CA THR A 580 3.67 -33.66 -15.97
C THR A 580 4.64 -32.94 -16.91
N ALA A 581 4.51 -31.62 -17.02
CA ALA A 581 5.43 -30.80 -17.80
C ALA A 581 6.90 -30.97 -17.38
N SER A 582 7.15 -31.17 -16.08
CA SER A 582 8.50 -31.44 -15.56
C SER A 582 9.03 -32.81 -15.99
N GLU A 583 8.19 -33.84 -15.97
CA GLU A 583 8.57 -35.17 -16.44
C GLU A 583 8.79 -35.21 -17.94
N ILE A 584 7.98 -34.48 -18.72
CA ILE A 584 8.19 -34.32 -20.16
C ILE A 584 9.55 -33.65 -20.42
N ARG A 585 9.84 -32.52 -19.76
CA ARG A 585 11.14 -31.84 -19.89
C ARG A 585 12.31 -32.76 -19.53
N ALA A 586 12.23 -33.45 -18.40
CA ALA A 586 13.30 -34.34 -17.94
C ALA A 586 13.46 -35.59 -18.85
N GLY A 587 12.35 -36.03 -19.42
CA GLY A 587 12.22 -37.21 -20.27
C GLY A 587 12.46 -36.97 -21.76
N MET A 588 12.66 -35.73 -22.19
CA MET A 588 12.88 -35.38 -23.60
C MET A 588 14.36 -35.42 -24.00
N GLY A 589 14.62 -35.84 -25.24
CA GLY A 589 15.94 -35.83 -25.85
C GLY A 589 15.89 -35.98 -27.37
N LEU A 590 17.05 -35.89 -28.01
CA LEU A 590 17.22 -36.11 -29.45
C LEU A 590 17.01 -37.60 -29.81
N PRO A 591 16.79 -37.93 -31.09
CA PRO A 591 16.49 -39.30 -31.51
C PRO A 591 17.53 -40.36 -31.12
N SER A 592 18.81 -39.97 -31.03
CA SER A 592 19.92 -40.83 -30.63
C SER A 592 20.05 -41.02 -29.11
N SER A 593 19.27 -40.30 -28.30
CA SER A 593 19.33 -40.38 -26.85
C SER A 593 18.57 -41.59 -26.27
N ASP A 594 18.90 -41.92 -25.03
CA ASP A 594 18.24 -42.93 -24.21
C ASP A 594 16.97 -42.41 -23.49
N LYS A 595 16.58 -41.16 -23.79
CA LYS A 595 15.41 -40.49 -23.23
C LYS A 595 14.11 -41.14 -23.67
N LYS A 596 13.09 -41.08 -22.80
CA LYS A 596 11.78 -41.70 -23.02
C LYS A 596 10.96 -40.99 -24.09
N ILE A 597 11.21 -39.70 -24.31
CA ILE A 597 10.55 -38.88 -25.31
C ILE A 597 11.62 -38.42 -26.30
N ARG A 598 11.48 -38.84 -27.55
CA ARG A 598 12.41 -38.48 -28.63
C ARG A 598 11.79 -37.42 -29.52
N PHE A 599 12.53 -36.35 -29.76
CA PHE A 599 12.06 -35.21 -30.54
C PHE A 599 12.58 -35.28 -31.99
N TYR A 600 11.68 -35.17 -32.96
CA TYR A 600 11.95 -35.39 -34.39
C TYR A 600 11.44 -34.22 -35.25
N GLY A 601 12.12 -33.97 -36.36
CA GLY A 601 11.51 -33.34 -37.52
C GLY A 601 10.73 -34.38 -38.32
N VAL A 602 9.58 -34.01 -38.88
CA VAL A 602 8.71 -34.91 -39.63
C VAL A 602 8.66 -34.45 -41.07
N ASN A 603 9.11 -35.31 -41.98
CA ASN A 603 9.10 -35.06 -43.42
C ASN A 603 7.66 -35.09 -43.97
N SER A 604 7.47 -34.59 -45.19
CA SER A 604 6.18 -34.57 -45.87
C SER A 604 5.58 -35.96 -46.10
N ASN A 605 6.42 -37.00 -46.14
CA ASN A 605 6.06 -38.41 -46.28
C ASN A 605 5.89 -39.15 -44.93
N ASP A 606 5.75 -38.41 -43.83
CA ASP A 606 5.58 -38.93 -42.45
C ASP A 606 6.80 -39.67 -41.88
N THR A 607 7.95 -39.64 -42.54
CA THR A 607 9.19 -40.20 -41.98
C THR A 607 9.86 -39.23 -41.01
N TYR A 608 10.51 -39.78 -39.98
CA TYR A 608 11.24 -38.99 -38.99
C TYR A 608 12.67 -38.71 -39.41
N ALA A 609 13.11 -37.46 -39.26
CA ALA A 609 14.50 -37.06 -39.40
C ALA A 609 15.26 -37.34 -38.08
N SER A 610 16.42 -38.00 -38.19
CA SER A 610 17.18 -38.49 -37.03
C SER A 610 17.98 -37.41 -36.30
N ASP A 611 18.35 -36.33 -36.98
CA ASP A 611 19.26 -35.31 -36.43
C ASP A 611 18.67 -33.90 -36.59
N PRO A 612 18.83 -33.03 -35.57
CA PRO A 612 18.44 -31.65 -35.67
C PRO A 612 19.30 -30.94 -36.72
N THR A 613 18.67 -30.13 -37.55
CA THR A 613 19.38 -29.32 -38.57
C THR A 613 19.44 -27.83 -38.21
N ALA A 614 18.73 -27.40 -37.16
CA ALA A 614 18.75 -26.06 -36.57
C ALA A 614 19.18 -26.11 -35.08
N ASN A 615 19.03 -25.02 -34.32
CA ASN A 615 19.51 -24.97 -32.94
C ASN A 615 18.68 -25.86 -32.00
N GLY A 616 19.35 -26.52 -31.05
CA GLY A 616 18.70 -27.32 -30.00
C GLY A 616 17.75 -28.38 -30.57
N TYR A 617 16.50 -28.34 -30.12
CA TYR A 617 15.41 -29.15 -30.67
C TYR A 617 14.83 -28.50 -31.94
N GLY A 618 15.67 -28.37 -32.97
CA GLY A 618 15.39 -27.55 -34.14
C GLY A 618 15.64 -28.21 -35.48
N HIS A 619 14.79 -27.92 -36.46
CA HIS A 619 14.94 -28.41 -37.83
C HIS A 619 14.69 -27.29 -38.84
N TRP A 620 15.49 -27.31 -39.92
CA TRP A 620 15.24 -26.59 -41.16
C TRP A 620 14.41 -27.44 -42.11
N PHE A 621 13.47 -26.80 -42.80
CA PHE A 621 12.55 -27.42 -43.74
C PHE A 621 12.66 -26.76 -45.11
N ASN A 622 12.57 -27.56 -46.17
CA ASN A 622 12.52 -27.08 -47.55
C ASN A 622 11.09 -26.68 -47.95
N ALA A 623 10.89 -26.29 -49.22
CA ALA A 623 9.59 -25.86 -49.71
C ALA A 623 8.50 -26.96 -49.70
N ALA A 624 8.89 -28.24 -49.71
CA ALA A 624 7.96 -29.36 -49.60
C ALA A 624 7.58 -29.70 -48.15
N GLY A 625 8.24 -29.08 -47.17
CA GLY A 625 8.09 -29.41 -45.75
C GLY A 625 8.95 -30.58 -45.29
N ASP A 626 9.95 -30.99 -46.09
CA ASP A 626 10.92 -32.01 -45.69
C ASP A 626 12.08 -31.38 -44.92
N VAL A 627 12.57 -32.09 -43.90
CA VAL A 627 13.76 -31.69 -43.14
C VAL A 627 14.96 -31.67 -44.08
N CYS A 628 15.71 -30.58 -44.07
CA CYS A 628 16.88 -30.39 -44.90
C CYS A 628 18.03 -29.78 -44.09
N ALA A 629 19.25 -29.87 -44.62
CA ALA A 629 20.41 -29.27 -44.00
C ALA A 629 20.37 -27.74 -44.08
N TYR A 630 20.93 -27.08 -43.06
CA TYR A 630 21.22 -25.65 -43.16
C TYR A 630 22.32 -25.41 -44.20
N VAL A 631 22.04 -24.55 -45.18
CA VAL A 631 23.02 -24.06 -46.15
C VAL A 631 23.05 -22.54 -46.06
N SER A 632 24.23 -21.96 -45.81
CA SER A 632 24.44 -20.50 -45.83
C SER A 632 24.51 -19.94 -47.26
N GLY A 633 24.16 -18.66 -47.43
CA GLY A 633 24.20 -17.97 -48.74
C GLY A 633 22.95 -18.16 -49.60
N ASP A 634 23.05 -17.97 -50.91
CA ASP A 634 21.87 -17.87 -51.79
C ASP A 634 21.41 -19.23 -52.40
N GLY A 635 22.15 -20.31 -52.19
CA GLY A 635 22.04 -21.56 -52.95
C GLY A 635 21.44 -22.80 -52.25
N GLY A 636 20.64 -22.63 -51.20
CA GLY A 636 20.12 -23.76 -50.39
C GLY A 636 18.62 -24.02 -50.51
N GLU A 637 18.18 -25.22 -50.11
CA GLU A 637 16.76 -25.62 -50.08
C GLU A 637 16.03 -25.21 -48.81
N ASN A 638 16.74 -24.95 -47.70
CA ASN A 638 16.12 -24.55 -46.45
C ASN A 638 15.37 -23.21 -46.59
N ARG A 639 14.09 -23.22 -46.18
CA ARG A 639 13.14 -22.09 -46.24
C ARG A 639 12.73 -21.67 -44.84
N ILE A 640 12.22 -22.61 -44.05
CA ILE A 640 11.66 -22.38 -42.73
C ILE A 640 12.49 -23.12 -41.70
N PHE A 641 12.72 -22.52 -40.53
CA PHE A 641 13.18 -23.25 -39.35
C PHE A 641 12.11 -23.26 -38.28
N SER A 642 12.12 -24.30 -37.45
CA SER A 642 11.30 -24.39 -36.24
C SER A 642 12.14 -24.99 -35.13
N GLU A 643 12.28 -24.25 -34.03
CA GLU A 643 13.12 -24.54 -32.87
C GLU A 643 12.26 -24.58 -31.61
N PHE A 644 12.24 -25.72 -30.93
CA PHE A 644 11.46 -25.91 -29.71
C PHE A 644 12.25 -25.54 -28.46
N ASN A 645 11.63 -24.77 -27.57
CA ASN A 645 12.12 -24.45 -26.24
C ASN A 645 11.31 -25.23 -25.20
N GLU A 646 11.98 -26.17 -24.54
CA GLU A 646 11.38 -27.09 -23.56
C GLU A 646 11.02 -26.42 -22.23
N THR A 647 11.64 -25.28 -21.90
CA THR A 647 11.40 -24.63 -20.61
C THR A 647 10.02 -24.01 -20.58
N ASN A 648 9.62 -23.35 -21.67
CA ASN A 648 8.36 -22.64 -21.81
C ASN A 648 7.41 -23.27 -22.85
N PHE A 649 7.71 -24.47 -23.35
CA PHE A 649 6.89 -25.19 -24.33
C PHE A 649 6.53 -24.32 -25.56
N THR A 650 7.51 -23.59 -26.09
CA THR A 650 7.29 -22.62 -27.17
C THR A 650 8.18 -22.95 -28.37
N PHE A 651 7.60 -22.91 -29.57
CA PHE A 651 8.32 -22.98 -30.83
C PHE A 651 8.69 -21.59 -31.32
N SER A 652 9.94 -21.38 -31.70
CA SER A 652 10.38 -20.25 -32.50
C SER A 652 10.44 -20.67 -33.95
N ILE A 653 9.66 -20.00 -34.80
CA ILE A 653 9.47 -20.38 -36.20
C ILE A 653 9.84 -19.18 -37.05
N GLY A 654 10.75 -19.37 -38.00
CA GLY A 654 11.20 -18.28 -38.85
C GLY A 654 11.66 -18.75 -40.22
N GLN A 655 12.18 -17.82 -41.00
CA GLN A 655 12.63 -18.08 -42.36
C GLN A 655 14.14 -17.92 -42.52
N HIS A 656 14.69 -18.49 -43.59
CA HIS A 656 15.99 -18.09 -44.07
C HIS A 656 15.90 -16.73 -44.80
N PRO A 657 16.83 -15.79 -44.55
CA PRO A 657 16.89 -14.51 -45.25
C PRO A 657 16.83 -14.68 -46.76
N GLY A 658 15.92 -13.96 -47.41
CA GLY A 658 15.85 -13.83 -48.87
C GLY A 658 15.31 -15.05 -49.63
N ARG A 659 14.86 -16.12 -48.94
CA ARG A 659 14.42 -17.36 -49.59
C ARG A 659 12.91 -17.60 -49.59
N CYS A 660 12.17 -16.85 -48.79
CA CYS A 660 10.71 -16.86 -48.78
C CYS A 660 10.19 -15.55 -49.40
N LYS A 661 9.02 -15.62 -50.06
CA LYS A 661 8.37 -14.48 -50.69
C LYS A 661 6.95 -14.33 -50.17
N ALA A 662 6.44 -13.10 -50.16
CA ALA A 662 5.05 -12.84 -49.83
C ALA A 662 4.12 -13.68 -50.71
N GLY A 663 3.18 -14.38 -50.07
CA GLY A 663 2.27 -15.34 -50.71
C GLY A 663 2.73 -16.79 -50.68
N ASP A 664 3.99 -17.07 -50.31
CA ASP A 664 4.45 -18.45 -50.10
C ASP A 664 3.71 -19.08 -48.92
N VAL A 665 3.39 -20.38 -49.06
CA VAL A 665 2.79 -21.18 -48.00
C VAL A 665 3.64 -22.42 -47.74
N TYR A 666 3.84 -22.75 -46.47
CA TYR A 666 4.61 -23.91 -46.05
C TYR A 666 3.83 -24.69 -45.01
N ARG A 667 3.99 -26.01 -45.04
CA ARG A 667 3.52 -26.93 -43.99
C ARG A 667 4.72 -27.65 -43.44
N VAL A 668 5.06 -27.38 -42.18
CA VAL A 668 6.22 -28.01 -41.52
C VAL A 668 5.75 -28.72 -40.26
N ARG A 669 6.40 -29.84 -39.93
CA ARG A 669 5.98 -30.71 -38.83
C ARG A 669 7.15 -31.17 -37.98
N GLN A 670 6.90 -31.24 -36.68
CA GLN A 670 7.81 -31.83 -35.70
C GLN A 670 7.01 -32.77 -34.80
N ALA A 671 7.67 -33.73 -34.15
CA ALA A 671 6.99 -34.70 -33.29
C ALA A 671 7.79 -35.00 -32.03
N MET A 672 7.07 -35.23 -30.94
CA MET A 672 7.58 -35.92 -29.75
C MET A 672 7.05 -37.34 -29.76
N VAL A 673 7.94 -38.33 -29.70
CA VAL A 673 7.57 -39.75 -29.64
C VAL A 673 7.92 -40.28 -28.25
N TYR A 674 6.89 -40.51 -27.44
CA TYR A 674 6.99 -41.12 -26.12
C TYR A 674 7.02 -42.64 -26.21
N SER A 675 7.95 -43.28 -25.48
CA SER A 675 8.10 -44.73 -25.37
C SER A 675 8.11 -45.14 -23.88
N PRO A 676 6.96 -45.48 -23.28
CA PRO A 676 6.86 -45.83 -21.84
C PRO A 676 7.61 -47.10 -21.45
N GLY A 677 7.82 -48.02 -22.39
CA GLY A 677 8.33 -49.38 -22.18
C GLY A 677 7.51 -50.38 -23.01
N GLY A 678 7.90 -51.66 -23.04
CA GLY A 678 7.06 -52.73 -23.64
C GLY A 678 6.90 -52.71 -25.18
N GLY A 679 7.53 -51.76 -25.88
CA GLY A 679 7.44 -51.62 -27.34
C GLY A 679 6.37 -50.65 -27.84
N GLU A 680 5.53 -50.12 -26.95
CA GLU A 680 4.50 -49.13 -27.28
C GLU A 680 5.11 -47.74 -27.54
N LYS A 681 4.48 -46.98 -28.44
CA LYS A 681 4.88 -45.63 -28.81
C LYS A 681 3.67 -44.74 -29.00
N PHE A 682 3.77 -43.52 -28.51
CA PHE A 682 2.73 -42.49 -28.61
C PHE A 682 3.34 -41.20 -29.12
N THR A 683 2.67 -40.51 -30.03
CA THR A 683 3.23 -39.40 -30.80
C THR A 683 2.39 -38.15 -30.62
N ALA A 684 3.01 -37.08 -30.13
CA ALA A 684 2.48 -35.73 -30.21
C ALA A 684 3.05 -35.06 -31.47
N THR A 685 2.20 -34.74 -32.44
CA THR A 685 2.58 -34.11 -33.71
C THR A 685 2.24 -32.62 -33.71
N PHE A 686 3.24 -31.78 -33.97
CA PHE A 686 3.12 -30.34 -34.08
C PHE A 686 3.18 -29.94 -35.55
N GLU A 687 2.09 -29.39 -36.07
CA GLU A 687 1.94 -28.95 -37.44
C GLU A 687 1.77 -27.43 -37.51
N PHE A 688 2.61 -26.80 -38.32
CA PHE A 688 2.57 -25.36 -38.58
C PHE A 688 2.25 -25.12 -40.05
N ASN A 689 1.06 -24.57 -40.29
CA ASN A 689 0.63 -24.07 -41.59
C ASN A 689 0.98 -22.57 -41.66
N ILE A 690 2.04 -22.26 -42.40
CA ILE A 690 2.70 -20.96 -42.41
C ILE A 690 2.34 -20.22 -43.69
N THR A 691 1.88 -18.98 -43.57
CA THR A 691 1.70 -18.05 -44.69
C THR A 691 2.71 -16.90 -44.59
N ILE A 692 3.50 -16.68 -45.63
CA ILE A 692 4.43 -15.56 -45.70
C ILE A 692 3.69 -14.33 -46.21
N THR A 693 3.75 -13.24 -45.45
CA THR A 693 3.03 -12.00 -45.71
C THR A 693 3.95 -10.91 -46.28
N PRO A 694 3.39 -9.85 -46.91
CA PRO A 694 4.16 -8.73 -47.45
C PRO A 694 5.05 -8.00 -46.45
#